data_AF-A0A8S3V9A1-F1
#
_entry.id   AF-A0A8S3V9A1-F1
#
_cell.length_a   1.000
_cell.length_b   1.000
_cell.length_c   1.000
_cell.angle_alpha   90.00
_cell.angle_beta   90.00
_cell.angle_gamma   90.00
#
_symmetry.space_group_name_H-M   'P 1'
#
loop_
_entity.id
_entity.type
_entity.pdbx_description
1 polymer ?
#
loop_
_entity_poly.entity_id
_entity_poly.type
_entity_poly.pdbx_seq_one_letter_code
_entity_poly.pdbx_strand_id
1 'polypeptide(L)'
;MIISGNRMLVLDPHQKNANHVCINMKLNKLHKYKKQLDISYCLNALDGLFDFSQETLDSGEFNGTLFRFPLRDVKTNLSDNVYDIAKISDLFNAFKAEASVELLFLNCIEKIELYDKDGYKLHKSDEPPFFTVKISESCLDDVRAKRSEFHTHMQSVGRKIAEQTFSTKVDVKIETQSGFGNNAEQSWFVLHCLKGGNLSQELATLSQDEALSNSPYVSIAVPKDMDTDFKGHVFCLMPLPLEDESLTGYPVHVNGHFALSQNRRHVKWPTADQVRNKAHIDKSIRWNNCLLVEVLAGVYHDVIQDLLQTCKANGNRKEDLDRLYRSIPDHRKITSHWDLICEPFFQTFLQTACLFSDSFGGKWIQPKYAVFKIFDPNVCEDEVALFPGQEEKFIKQGQKDEMNNHLYMMASKGLYQVVILQNQSASEIASLLQTTITKYIGSTSNREIQWRSSAPVGMNWLEKVWSYIQRYDLSYFSNLHLMPDTRTNEIYKVCVGFILKTKGHNGIPSSCEASCFTSSSSLIASAGWTIEPGVTYVIDQLLIITERYEDKYKPELLPVISDIYHFMANHYNSKDFQRLSNKKWIWTGTGFEEPEKVYLQTKSSDLVLRPYLYPLPDEFRGSHLLQFFRKIQCLERQNTNLLIKVEKMIQTEYYGGGKSEERAKADLQLVVNILNSIKNDKNVEGVLLPIKQDDETLLILKPASECNYCKDDDELFGDEQFFVHHDVSPETAEKLGVPSVTDTLLEDAERLDEWGQSEPLTRRIKNLLESYKDGLSVPKEIIQNADDAGATKVCFI
;
A
#
# COMPACT_ATOMS: atom_id res chain seq x y z
N MET A 1 44.84 -13.22 -30.70
CA MET A 1 44.89 -12.72 -32.10
C MET A 1 43.47 -12.66 -32.61
N ILE A 2 43.13 -11.66 -33.43
CA ILE A 2 41.79 -11.46 -33.98
C ILE A 2 41.95 -11.22 -35.49
N ILE A 3 41.12 -11.83 -36.33
CA ILE A 3 40.99 -11.53 -37.76
C ILE A 3 39.54 -11.08 -37.99
N SER A 4 39.33 -9.97 -38.70
CA SER A 4 37.99 -9.45 -39.01
C SER A 4 38.02 -8.58 -40.26
N GLY A 5 37.19 -8.92 -41.25
CA GLY A 5 37.22 -8.27 -42.58
C GLY A 5 38.64 -8.28 -43.18
N ASN A 6 39.10 -7.14 -43.67
CA ASN A 6 40.48 -6.96 -44.19
C ASN A 6 41.58 -6.73 -43.13
N ARG A 7 41.31 -6.93 -41.83
CA ARG A 7 42.26 -6.64 -40.74
C ARG A 7 42.62 -7.86 -39.88
N MET A 8 43.80 -7.81 -39.31
CA MET A 8 44.27 -8.70 -38.25
C MET A 8 44.87 -7.89 -37.09
N LEU A 9 44.52 -8.27 -35.86
CA LEU A 9 45.02 -7.67 -34.63
C LEU A 9 45.82 -8.70 -33.81
N VAL A 10 47.04 -8.35 -33.43
CA VAL A 10 47.79 -9.05 -32.40
C VAL A 10 47.92 -8.14 -31.18
N LEU A 11 47.62 -8.70 -30.01
CA LEU A 11 47.78 -8.05 -28.71
C LEU A 11 48.90 -8.76 -27.96
N ASP A 12 49.90 -8.01 -27.51
CA ASP A 12 50.99 -8.50 -26.66
C ASP A 12 51.23 -7.54 -25.48
N PRO A 13 50.54 -7.73 -24.34
CA PRO A 13 50.67 -6.88 -23.17
C PRO A 13 52.03 -6.98 -22.45
N HIS A 14 52.95 -7.84 -22.92
CA HIS A 14 54.32 -7.90 -22.38
C HIS A 14 55.27 -6.90 -23.07
N GLN A 15 54.85 -6.23 -24.15
CA GLN A 15 55.64 -5.20 -24.83
C GLN A 15 55.78 -3.93 -24.00
N LYS A 16 57.03 -3.46 -23.83
CA LYS A 16 57.34 -2.22 -23.08
C LYS A 16 56.98 -0.93 -23.85
N ASN A 17 56.70 -1.02 -25.14
CA ASN A 17 56.27 0.11 -25.98
C ASN A 17 54.78 -0.03 -26.28
N ALA A 18 53.97 0.96 -25.91
CA ALA A 18 52.52 0.97 -26.15
C ALA A 18 52.17 0.74 -27.64
N ASN A 19 52.98 1.24 -28.57
CA ASN A 19 52.77 1.07 -30.01
C ASN A 19 53.02 -0.38 -30.49
N HIS A 20 53.59 -1.25 -29.65
CA HIS A 20 53.78 -2.68 -29.94
C HIS A 20 52.83 -3.58 -29.13
N VAL A 21 52.15 -3.05 -28.09
CA VAL A 21 51.14 -3.80 -27.32
C VAL A 21 49.93 -4.17 -28.19
N CYS A 22 49.62 -3.35 -29.19
CA CYS A 22 48.48 -3.52 -30.09
C CYS A 22 48.92 -3.33 -31.55
N ILE A 23 49.15 -4.44 -32.26
CA ILE A 23 49.67 -4.44 -33.63
C ILE A 23 48.53 -4.72 -34.61
N ASN A 24 48.01 -3.64 -35.23
CA ASN A 24 46.95 -3.70 -36.23
C ASN A 24 47.54 -3.77 -37.65
N MET A 25 47.16 -4.81 -38.40
CA MET A 25 47.71 -5.15 -39.71
C MET A 25 46.57 -5.32 -40.73
N LYS A 26 46.84 -5.04 -42.01
CA LYS A 26 45.94 -5.44 -43.12
C LYS A 26 46.38 -6.78 -43.68
N LEU A 27 45.42 -7.67 -43.97
CA LEU A 27 45.71 -9.04 -44.45
C LEU A 27 46.57 -9.01 -45.74
N ASN A 28 46.18 -8.22 -46.74
CA ASN A 28 46.95 -8.04 -47.99
C ASN A 28 48.34 -7.36 -47.81
N LYS A 29 48.75 -7.00 -46.59
CA LYS A 29 50.05 -6.35 -46.29
C LYS A 29 50.84 -7.05 -45.16
N LEU A 30 50.45 -8.25 -44.74
CA LEU A 30 51.17 -9.04 -43.71
C LEU A 30 52.66 -9.23 -44.02
N HIS A 31 53.04 -9.31 -45.31
CA HIS A 31 54.43 -9.38 -45.75
C HIS A 31 55.33 -8.23 -45.22
N LYS A 32 54.76 -7.06 -44.89
CA LYS A 32 55.50 -5.90 -44.36
C LYS A 32 55.87 -6.05 -42.88
N TYR A 33 55.14 -6.88 -42.14
CA TYR A 33 55.28 -7.03 -40.69
C TYR A 33 56.16 -8.21 -40.29
N LYS A 34 56.57 -9.09 -41.24
CA LYS A 34 57.44 -10.25 -41.01
C LYS A 34 58.79 -9.95 -40.32
N LYS A 35 59.25 -8.69 -40.30
CA LYS A 35 60.46 -8.24 -39.57
C LYS A 35 60.21 -7.83 -38.11
N GLN A 36 58.95 -7.67 -37.72
CA GLN A 36 58.53 -7.20 -36.40
C GLN A 36 57.85 -8.32 -35.59
N LEU A 37 57.13 -9.21 -36.27
CA LEU A 37 56.44 -10.35 -35.67
C LEU A 37 56.38 -11.49 -36.69
N ASP A 38 56.83 -12.68 -36.32
CA ASP A 38 56.50 -13.89 -37.08
C ASP A 38 55.14 -14.42 -36.62
N ILE A 39 54.25 -14.57 -37.60
CA ILE A 39 52.86 -15.00 -37.45
C ILE A 39 52.60 -16.30 -38.21
N SER A 40 53.59 -16.85 -38.93
CA SER A 40 53.40 -17.98 -39.85
C SER A 40 52.82 -19.20 -39.14
N TYR A 41 53.29 -19.52 -37.94
CA TYR A 41 52.68 -20.58 -37.11
C TYR A 41 51.20 -20.31 -36.78
N CYS A 42 50.84 -19.06 -36.47
CA CYS A 42 49.46 -18.70 -36.15
C CYS A 42 48.52 -18.73 -37.36
N LEU A 43 49.01 -18.42 -38.56
CA LEU A 43 48.23 -18.52 -39.80
C LEU A 43 48.06 -19.99 -40.22
N ASN A 44 49.15 -20.77 -40.23
CA ASN A 44 49.11 -22.21 -40.57
C ASN A 44 48.21 -23.01 -39.62
N ALA A 45 48.07 -22.57 -38.37
CA ALA A 45 47.18 -23.19 -37.38
C ALA A 45 45.70 -22.76 -37.50
N LEU A 46 45.37 -21.89 -38.46
CA LEU A 46 44.00 -21.51 -38.85
C LEU A 46 43.62 -22.00 -40.24
N ASP A 47 44.58 -22.44 -41.06
CA ASP A 47 44.33 -22.93 -42.41
C ASP A 47 43.33 -24.10 -42.40
N GLY A 48 42.29 -23.97 -43.22
CA GLY A 48 41.15 -24.87 -43.29
C GLY A 48 40.18 -24.82 -42.10
N LEU A 49 40.15 -23.75 -41.30
CA LEU A 49 39.18 -23.56 -40.21
C LEU A 49 38.24 -22.38 -40.49
N PHE A 50 36.92 -22.61 -40.42
CA PHE A 50 35.88 -21.59 -40.61
C PHE A 50 36.09 -20.77 -41.90
N ASP A 51 36.29 -21.46 -43.02
CA ASP A 51 36.57 -20.91 -44.37
C ASP A 51 37.83 -20.03 -44.48
N PHE A 52 38.67 -19.98 -43.43
CA PHE A 52 39.98 -19.35 -43.49
C PHE A 52 40.98 -20.21 -44.27
N SER A 53 41.53 -19.67 -45.36
CA SER A 53 42.46 -20.35 -46.24
C SER A 53 43.45 -19.39 -46.90
N GLN A 54 44.33 -19.89 -47.77
CA GLN A 54 45.19 -19.04 -48.61
C GLN A 54 44.37 -18.07 -49.49
N GLU A 55 43.16 -18.42 -49.93
CA GLU A 55 42.31 -17.51 -50.71
C GLU A 55 41.90 -16.27 -49.89
N THR A 56 41.68 -16.43 -48.59
CA THR A 56 41.44 -15.33 -47.63
C THR A 56 42.64 -14.38 -47.52
N LEU A 57 43.86 -14.91 -47.62
CA LEU A 57 45.10 -14.13 -47.56
C LEU A 57 45.38 -13.40 -48.88
N ASP A 58 45.03 -14.02 -50.01
CA ASP A 58 45.23 -13.47 -51.35
C ASP A 58 44.16 -12.42 -51.71
N SER A 59 42.90 -12.63 -51.33
CA SER A 59 41.87 -11.58 -51.36
C SER A 59 42.20 -10.44 -50.39
N GLY A 60 42.77 -10.81 -49.24
CA GLY A 60 43.05 -9.91 -48.13
C GLY A 60 41.81 -9.52 -47.33
N GLU A 61 40.74 -10.32 -47.37
CA GLU A 61 39.48 -10.08 -46.67
C GLU A 61 38.83 -11.40 -46.19
N PHE A 62 38.43 -11.44 -44.91
CA PHE A 62 37.76 -12.56 -44.27
C PHE A 62 36.30 -12.20 -43.95
N ASN A 63 35.35 -13.02 -44.44
CA ASN A 63 33.91 -12.79 -44.26
C ASN A 63 33.41 -13.26 -42.89
N GLY A 64 33.90 -12.63 -41.83
CA GLY A 64 33.54 -12.96 -40.45
C GLY A 64 34.52 -12.34 -39.45
N THR A 65 34.46 -12.82 -38.20
CA THR A 65 35.46 -12.50 -37.17
C THR A 65 35.95 -13.78 -36.51
N LEU A 66 37.26 -14.01 -36.52
CA LEU A 66 37.92 -15.18 -35.95
C LEU A 66 38.83 -14.76 -34.79
N PHE A 67 38.59 -15.32 -33.61
CA PHE A 67 39.44 -15.16 -32.44
C PHE A 67 40.34 -16.40 -32.27
N ARG A 68 41.65 -16.17 -32.15
CA ARG A 68 42.64 -17.21 -31.80
C ARG A 68 43.30 -16.86 -30.48
N PHE A 69 43.06 -17.68 -29.46
CA PHE A 69 43.71 -17.60 -28.15
C PHE A 69 44.71 -18.74 -28.00
N PRO A 70 46.03 -18.50 -28.12
CA PRO A 70 47.03 -19.48 -27.70
C PRO A 70 46.87 -19.74 -26.20
N LEU A 71 46.65 -21.00 -25.83
CA LEU A 71 46.53 -21.40 -24.43
C LEU A 71 47.86 -21.18 -23.71
N ARG A 72 47.80 -20.75 -22.44
CA ARG A 72 49.01 -20.51 -21.63
C ARG A 72 49.58 -21.83 -21.14
N ASP A 73 50.68 -22.26 -21.71
CA ASP A 73 51.46 -23.44 -21.30
C ASP A 73 52.42 -23.15 -20.13
N VAL A 74 52.97 -21.93 -20.06
CA VAL A 74 53.92 -21.49 -19.02
C VAL A 74 53.42 -20.23 -18.30
N LYS A 75 53.63 -20.17 -16.98
CA LYS A 75 53.31 -19.01 -16.12
C LYS A 75 53.99 -17.74 -16.63
N THR A 76 53.26 -16.61 -16.70
CA THR A 76 53.83 -15.31 -17.12
C THR A 76 53.60 -14.23 -16.07
N ASN A 77 54.28 -13.08 -16.23
CA ASN A 77 54.12 -11.91 -15.35
C ASN A 77 52.70 -11.30 -15.34
N LEU A 78 51.79 -11.77 -16.21
CA LEU A 78 50.39 -11.31 -16.28
C LEU A 78 49.44 -12.23 -15.51
N SER A 79 49.68 -13.54 -15.53
CA SER A 79 48.89 -14.55 -14.81
C SER A 79 49.65 -15.88 -14.81
N ASP A 80 49.49 -16.63 -13.71
CA ASP A 80 50.14 -17.92 -13.49
C ASP A 80 49.21 -19.12 -13.69
N ASN A 81 47.96 -18.90 -14.14
CA ASN A 81 47.05 -19.98 -14.50
C ASN A 81 47.45 -20.59 -15.86
N VAL A 82 47.99 -21.80 -15.84
CA VAL A 82 48.34 -22.62 -17.01
C VAL A 82 47.11 -23.43 -17.46
N TYR A 83 46.85 -23.48 -18.76
CA TYR A 83 45.70 -24.15 -19.37
C TYR A 83 46.11 -25.46 -20.04
N ASP A 84 45.34 -26.51 -19.78
CA ASP A 84 45.46 -27.84 -20.40
C ASP A 84 44.11 -28.26 -21.02
N ILE A 85 44.08 -29.43 -21.66
CA ILE A 85 42.87 -29.95 -22.33
C ILE A 85 41.74 -30.23 -21.31
N ALA A 86 42.07 -30.63 -20.08
CA ALA A 86 41.08 -30.89 -19.04
C ALA A 86 40.36 -29.58 -18.64
N LYS A 87 41.10 -28.51 -18.36
CA LYS A 87 40.53 -27.18 -18.06
C LYS A 87 39.66 -26.62 -19.18
N ILE A 88 40.00 -26.88 -20.45
CA ILE A 88 39.17 -26.48 -21.59
C ILE A 88 37.91 -27.36 -21.71
N SER A 89 38.01 -28.66 -21.40
CA SER A 89 36.83 -29.53 -21.27
C SER A 89 35.90 -29.05 -20.16
N ASP A 90 36.44 -28.77 -18.97
CA ASP A 90 35.68 -28.26 -17.82
C ASP A 90 35.01 -26.91 -18.12
N LEU A 91 35.73 -25.99 -18.78
CA LEU A 91 35.18 -24.71 -19.28
C LEU A 91 33.97 -24.92 -20.20
N PHE A 92 34.09 -25.79 -21.20
CA PHE A 92 32.98 -26.07 -22.12
C PHE A 92 31.88 -26.91 -21.47
N ASN A 93 32.18 -27.76 -20.49
CA ASN A 93 31.16 -28.53 -19.77
C ASN A 93 30.32 -27.65 -18.84
N ALA A 94 30.94 -26.66 -18.19
CA ALA A 94 30.22 -25.60 -17.48
C ALA A 94 29.37 -24.76 -18.45
N PHE A 95 29.86 -24.45 -19.66
CA PHE A 95 29.09 -23.70 -20.65
C PHE A 95 27.85 -24.48 -21.11
N LYS A 96 27.99 -25.78 -21.40
CA LYS A 96 26.86 -26.66 -21.77
C LYS A 96 25.75 -26.70 -20.72
N ALA A 97 26.09 -26.50 -19.43
CA ALA A 97 25.12 -26.51 -18.34
C ALA A 97 24.24 -25.24 -18.28
N GLU A 98 24.74 -24.10 -18.75
CA GLU A 98 23.98 -22.84 -18.83
C GLU A 98 23.46 -22.55 -20.26
N ALA A 99 24.00 -23.24 -21.28
CA ALA A 99 23.77 -23.02 -22.71
C ALA A 99 22.30 -22.82 -23.11
N SER A 100 21.36 -23.58 -22.52
CA SER A 100 19.94 -23.55 -22.90
C SER A 100 19.23 -22.23 -22.55
N VAL A 101 19.86 -21.34 -21.77
CA VAL A 101 19.35 -20.00 -21.46
C VAL A 101 20.21 -18.85 -22.00
N GLU A 102 21.44 -19.12 -22.46
CA GLU A 102 22.34 -18.10 -23.05
C GLU A 102 21.67 -17.35 -24.22
N LEU A 103 20.88 -18.07 -25.03
CA LEU A 103 20.23 -17.51 -26.22
C LEU A 103 18.97 -16.68 -25.95
N LEU A 104 18.52 -16.49 -24.70
CA LEU A 104 17.20 -15.87 -24.42
C LEU A 104 17.12 -14.40 -24.82
N PHE A 105 18.03 -13.55 -24.32
CA PHE A 105 17.92 -12.09 -24.41
C PHE A 105 18.89 -11.43 -25.41
N LEU A 106 19.74 -12.21 -26.07
CA LEU A 106 20.60 -11.77 -27.18
C LEU A 106 19.77 -11.16 -28.33
N ASN A 107 20.33 -10.20 -29.06
CA ASN A 107 19.62 -9.43 -30.10
C ASN A 107 19.67 -10.13 -31.47
N CYS A 108 20.81 -10.74 -31.80
CA CYS A 108 21.17 -11.19 -33.13
C CYS A 108 21.56 -12.66 -33.16
N ILE A 109 22.19 -13.20 -32.11
CA ILE A 109 22.63 -14.59 -32.08
C ILE A 109 21.44 -15.56 -31.99
N GLU A 110 21.43 -16.49 -32.94
CA GLU A 110 20.43 -17.54 -33.13
C GLU A 110 21.01 -18.94 -32.85
N LYS A 111 22.34 -19.10 -32.93
CA LYS A 111 23.02 -20.40 -32.81
C LYS A 111 24.45 -20.32 -32.26
N ILE A 112 24.81 -21.25 -31.38
CA ILE A 112 26.17 -21.47 -30.87
C ILE A 112 26.55 -22.94 -31.05
N GLU A 113 27.76 -23.20 -31.55
CA GLU A 113 28.28 -24.55 -31.84
C GLU A 113 29.67 -24.76 -31.22
N LEU A 114 29.95 -25.97 -30.73
CA LEU A 114 31.27 -26.41 -30.27
C LEU A 114 31.78 -27.58 -31.14
N TYR A 115 33.01 -27.46 -31.62
CA TYR A 115 33.68 -28.45 -32.47
C TYR A 115 34.92 -29.03 -31.80
N ASP A 116 35.22 -30.30 -32.08
CA ASP A 116 36.53 -30.86 -31.79
C ASP A 116 37.46 -30.55 -32.97
N LYS A 117 38.65 -30.04 -32.67
CA LYS A 117 39.67 -29.67 -33.67
C LYS A 117 40.05 -30.82 -34.60
N ASP A 118 40.09 -32.05 -34.09
CA ASP A 118 40.54 -33.19 -34.88
C ASP A 118 39.38 -33.75 -35.72
N GLY A 119 38.13 -33.69 -35.23
CA GLY A 119 36.93 -33.94 -36.04
C GLY A 119 36.75 -32.92 -37.17
N TYR A 120 36.87 -31.62 -36.87
CA TYR A 120 36.77 -30.56 -37.87
C TYR A 120 37.78 -30.71 -39.02
N LYS A 121 38.97 -31.28 -38.74
CA LYS A 121 40.02 -31.51 -39.75
C LYS A 121 39.91 -32.85 -40.49
N LEU A 122 39.00 -33.76 -40.11
CA LEU A 122 38.81 -35.06 -40.76
C LEU A 122 37.94 -35.00 -42.04
N HIS A 123 38.17 -33.97 -42.87
CA HIS A 123 37.70 -33.86 -44.26
C HIS A 123 36.21 -34.11 -44.50
N LYS A 124 35.34 -33.48 -43.70
CA LYS A 124 33.97 -33.16 -44.12
C LYS A 124 33.40 -31.94 -43.40
N SER A 125 32.77 -31.05 -44.17
CA SER A 125 31.84 -30.02 -43.68
C SER A 125 30.57 -30.59 -43.04
N ASP A 126 30.41 -31.92 -43.11
CA ASP A 126 29.19 -32.64 -42.77
C ASP A 126 29.28 -33.38 -41.42
N GLU A 127 30.45 -33.40 -40.75
CA GLU A 127 30.52 -33.92 -39.38
C GLU A 127 29.87 -32.92 -38.41
N PRO A 128 28.85 -33.34 -37.63
CA PRO A 128 28.10 -32.41 -36.79
C PRO A 128 28.95 -31.93 -35.60
N PRO A 129 28.79 -30.67 -35.16
CA PRO A 129 29.41 -30.18 -33.93
C PRO A 129 29.04 -31.07 -32.74
N PHE A 130 29.98 -31.35 -31.84
CA PHE A 130 29.73 -32.22 -30.68
C PHE A 130 28.73 -31.60 -29.70
N PHE A 131 28.52 -30.29 -29.78
CA PHE A 131 27.47 -29.58 -29.07
C PHE A 131 26.89 -28.45 -29.92
N THR A 132 25.57 -28.30 -29.88
CA THR A 132 24.84 -27.14 -30.44
C THR A 132 23.83 -26.66 -29.43
N VAL A 133 23.70 -25.35 -29.29
CA VAL A 133 22.47 -24.72 -28.82
C VAL A 133 21.97 -23.75 -29.88
N LYS A 134 20.68 -23.77 -30.19
CA LYS A 134 20.07 -22.89 -31.18
C LYS A 134 18.64 -22.51 -30.82
N ILE A 135 18.15 -21.44 -31.43
CA ILE A 135 16.72 -21.14 -31.50
C ILE A 135 16.08 -22.10 -32.51
N SER A 136 14.89 -22.61 -32.20
CA SER A 136 14.18 -23.56 -33.06
C SER A 136 13.71 -22.89 -34.36
N GLU A 137 13.83 -23.61 -35.48
CA GLU A 137 13.28 -23.20 -36.78
C GLU A 137 11.76 -22.90 -36.67
N SER A 138 11.06 -23.54 -35.73
CA SER A 138 9.62 -23.37 -35.50
C SER A 138 9.22 -22.00 -34.93
N CYS A 139 10.16 -21.21 -34.42
CA CYS A 139 9.93 -19.82 -33.96
C CYS A 139 10.96 -18.81 -34.51
N LEU A 140 11.95 -19.26 -35.30
CA LEU A 140 13.14 -18.49 -35.63
C LEU A 140 12.84 -17.14 -36.30
N ASP A 141 11.98 -17.13 -37.33
CA ASP A 141 11.64 -15.88 -38.05
C ASP A 141 10.86 -14.89 -37.19
N ASP A 142 10.00 -15.37 -36.29
CA ASP A 142 9.20 -14.54 -35.39
C ASP A 142 10.08 -13.93 -34.29
N VAL A 143 11.04 -14.70 -33.77
CA VAL A 143 12.09 -14.21 -32.85
C VAL A 143 13.00 -13.20 -33.53
N ARG A 144 13.48 -13.48 -34.75
CA ARG A 144 14.29 -12.55 -35.56
C ARG A 144 13.54 -11.24 -35.81
N ALA A 145 12.27 -11.31 -36.21
CA ALA A 145 11.43 -10.14 -36.42
C ALA A 145 11.24 -9.32 -35.14
N LYS A 146 10.86 -9.94 -34.02
CA LYS A 146 10.59 -9.25 -32.75
C LYS A 146 11.84 -8.66 -32.10
N ARG A 147 13.00 -9.30 -32.26
CA ARG A 147 14.30 -8.74 -31.85
C ARG A 147 14.72 -7.58 -32.74
N SER A 148 14.62 -7.72 -34.07
CA SER A 148 14.94 -6.65 -35.01
C SER A 148 14.05 -5.42 -34.78
N GLU A 149 12.76 -5.61 -34.52
CA GLU A 149 11.80 -4.55 -34.17
C GLU A 149 12.23 -3.81 -32.89
N PHE A 150 12.49 -4.55 -31.81
CA PHE A 150 12.90 -3.96 -30.53
C PHE A 150 14.26 -3.26 -30.59
N HIS A 151 15.25 -3.91 -31.19
CA HIS A 151 16.60 -3.37 -31.33
C HIS A 151 16.61 -2.10 -32.20
N THR A 152 15.87 -2.08 -33.32
CA THR A 152 15.72 -0.88 -34.16
C THR A 152 15.06 0.26 -33.39
N HIS A 153 14.01 -0.01 -32.61
CA HIS A 153 13.40 1.00 -31.76
C HIS A 153 14.40 1.55 -30.73
N MET A 154 15.13 0.67 -30.03
CA MET A 154 16.11 1.06 -29.01
C MET A 154 17.26 1.90 -29.61
N GLN A 155 17.75 1.56 -30.81
CA GLN A 155 18.71 2.39 -31.56
C GLN A 155 18.13 3.77 -31.92
N SER A 156 16.86 3.84 -32.33
CA SER A 156 16.22 5.11 -32.73
C SER A 156 16.03 6.10 -31.58
N VAL A 157 15.82 5.58 -30.37
CA VAL A 157 15.74 6.37 -29.12
C VAL A 157 17.14 6.74 -28.62
N GLY A 158 18.07 5.77 -28.64
CA GLY A 158 19.44 5.94 -28.19
C GLY A 158 19.53 6.37 -26.72
N ARG A 159 20.16 7.52 -26.46
CA ARG A 159 20.33 8.13 -25.13
C ARG A 159 19.19 9.06 -24.70
N LYS A 160 18.09 9.16 -25.48
CA LYS A 160 16.92 9.96 -25.10
C LYS A 160 15.98 9.14 -24.21
N ILE A 161 15.09 9.82 -23.51
CA ILE A 161 13.90 9.19 -22.94
C ILE A 161 12.91 8.96 -24.09
N ALA A 162 12.35 7.76 -24.19
CA ALA A 162 11.29 7.47 -25.18
C ALA A 162 10.00 8.22 -24.80
N GLU A 163 9.31 8.79 -25.80
CA GLU A 163 8.07 9.57 -25.59
C GLU A 163 6.93 8.72 -25.02
N GLN A 164 6.93 7.42 -25.33
CA GLN A 164 6.01 6.42 -24.82
C GLN A 164 6.77 5.14 -24.44
N THR A 165 6.21 4.32 -23.57
CA THR A 165 6.75 2.98 -23.29
C THR A 165 6.59 2.08 -24.51
N PHE A 166 7.64 1.35 -24.87
CA PHE A 166 7.65 0.42 -26.01
C PHE A 166 7.99 -0.99 -25.54
N SER A 167 7.22 -1.98 -26.00
CA SER A 167 7.44 -3.38 -25.64
C SER A 167 7.21 -4.32 -26.83
N THR A 168 7.98 -5.40 -26.87
CA THR A 168 7.73 -6.55 -27.74
C THR A 168 7.64 -7.82 -26.90
N LYS A 169 6.87 -8.79 -27.38
CA LYS A 169 6.74 -10.11 -26.77
C LYS A 169 6.86 -11.18 -27.82
N VAL A 170 7.49 -12.30 -27.47
CA VAL A 170 7.72 -13.42 -28.38
C VAL A 170 7.87 -14.73 -27.61
N ASP A 171 7.44 -15.83 -28.20
CA ASP A 171 7.73 -17.16 -27.69
C ASP A 171 9.07 -17.64 -28.26
N VAL A 172 10.01 -18.00 -27.39
CA VAL A 172 11.36 -18.47 -27.77
C VAL A 172 11.48 -19.95 -27.40
N LYS A 173 11.76 -20.80 -28.38
CA LYS A 173 12.08 -22.23 -28.18
C LYS A 173 13.56 -22.44 -28.44
N ILE A 174 14.29 -22.97 -27.45
CA ILE A 174 15.72 -23.23 -27.52
C ILE A 174 15.94 -24.75 -27.57
N GLU A 175 16.62 -25.21 -28.61
CA GLU A 175 17.01 -26.60 -28.82
C GLU A 175 18.49 -26.77 -28.46
N THR A 176 18.80 -27.79 -27.65
CA THR A 176 20.16 -28.13 -27.21
C THR A 176 20.48 -29.58 -27.57
N GLN A 177 21.57 -29.80 -28.29
CA GLN A 177 22.00 -31.11 -28.80
C GLN A 177 23.45 -31.40 -28.40
N SER A 178 23.70 -32.59 -27.84
CA SER A 178 25.05 -33.15 -27.67
C SER A 178 25.22 -34.36 -28.59
N GLY A 179 26.38 -34.51 -29.24
CA GLY A 179 26.58 -35.47 -30.34
C GLY A 179 26.30 -36.95 -30.03
N PHE A 180 26.31 -37.34 -28.75
CA PHE A 180 25.92 -38.69 -28.27
C PHE A 180 24.90 -38.64 -27.12
N GLY A 181 24.24 -37.50 -26.91
CA GLY A 181 23.30 -37.28 -25.80
C GLY A 181 21.86 -37.12 -26.25
N ASN A 182 20.94 -37.01 -25.28
CA ASN A 182 19.56 -36.63 -25.56
C ASN A 182 19.51 -35.18 -26.07
N ASN A 183 18.66 -34.92 -27.05
CA ASN A 183 18.24 -33.54 -27.35
C ASN A 183 17.37 -33.03 -26.20
N ALA A 184 17.65 -31.82 -25.73
CA ALA A 184 16.83 -31.09 -24.78
C ALA A 184 16.18 -29.90 -25.48
N GLU A 185 14.96 -29.56 -25.08
CA GLU A 185 14.23 -28.39 -25.57
C GLU A 185 13.72 -27.59 -24.36
N GLN A 186 13.79 -26.27 -24.43
CA GLN A 186 13.15 -25.39 -23.45
C GLN A 186 12.36 -24.30 -24.20
N SER A 187 11.06 -24.23 -23.94
CA SER A 187 10.17 -23.20 -24.50
C SER A 187 9.91 -22.10 -23.47
N TRP A 188 9.89 -20.84 -23.93
CA TRP A 188 9.78 -19.64 -23.10
C TRP A 188 8.81 -18.64 -23.73
N PHE A 189 8.22 -17.78 -22.90
CA PHE A 189 7.61 -16.51 -23.31
C PHE A 189 8.53 -15.39 -22.81
N VAL A 190 8.99 -14.52 -23.73
CA VAL A 190 9.89 -13.41 -23.41
C VAL A 190 9.19 -12.09 -23.73
N LEU A 191 9.19 -11.17 -22.77
CA LEU A 191 8.67 -9.82 -22.92
C LEU A 191 9.79 -8.81 -22.67
N HIS A 192 10.08 -7.98 -23.66
CA HIS A 192 11.06 -6.90 -23.64
C HIS A 192 10.32 -5.56 -23.47
N CYS A 193 10.81 -4.66 -22.62
CA CYS A 193 10.19 -3.36 -22.38
C CYS A 193 11.23 -2.25 -22.17
N LEU A 194 11.16 -1.22 -23.01
CA LEU A 194 11.83 0.07 -22.83
C LEU A 194 10.82 1.06 -22.25
N LYS A 195 11.04 1.52 -21.02
CA LYS A 195 10.14 2.48 -20.37
C LYS A 195 10.26 3.86 -21.02
N GLY A 196 9.12 4.51 -21.22
CA GLY A 196 9.01 5.86 -21.78
C GLY A 196 7.72 6.56 -21.36
N GLY A 197 7.66 7.86 -21.62
CA GLY A 197 6.62 8.75 -21.10
C GLY A 197 6.89 9.17 -19.65
N ASN A 198 5.92 8.96 -18.76
CA ASN A 198 6.00 9.38 -17.36
C ASN A 198 6.97 8.51 -16.54
N LEU A 199 8.25 8.90 -16.53
CA LEU A 199 9.26 8.45 -15.56
C LEU A 199 9.25 9.37 -14.32
N SER A 200 9.78 8.91 -13.18
CA SER A 200 10.10 9.83 -12.09
C SER A 200 11.20 10.83 -12.50
N GLN A 201 11.27 11.97 -11.81
CA GLN A 201 12.34 12.95 -12.03
C GLN A 201 13.74 12.33 -11.79
N GLU A 202 13.85 11.37 -10.87
CA GLU A 202 15.09 10.66 -10.58
C GLU A 202 15.48 9.72 -11.72
N LEU A 203 14.58 8.83 -12.16
CA LEU A 203 14.85 7.90 -13.25
C LEU A 203 15.08 8.65 -14.58
N ALA A 204 14.35 9.74 -14.84
CA ALA A 204 14.58 10.61 -15.99
C ALA A 204 15.98 11.24 -15.97
N THR A 205 16.43 11.74 -14.81
CA THR A 205 17.77 12.34 -14.65
C THR A 205 18.87 11.28 -14.81
N LEU A 206 18.71 10.12 -14.18
CA LEU A 206 19.70 9.04 -14.25
C LEU A 206 19.79 8.39 -15.64
N SER A 207 18.69 8.33 -16.40
CA SER A 207 18.67 7.88 -17.81
C SER A 207 19.48 8.77 -18.75
N GLN A 208 19.73 10.03 -18.36
CA GLN A 208 20.50 11.01 -19.13
C GLN A 208 21.94 11.19 -18.61
N ASP A 209 22.35 10.47 -17.56
CA ASP A 209 23.70 10.55 -17.02
C ASP A 209 24.71 9.85 -17.94
N GLU A 210 25.63 10.62 -18.52
CA GLU A 210 26.61 10.12 -19.51
C GLU A 210 27.52 9.01 -18.99
N ALA A 211 27.72 8.91 -17.67
CA ALA A 211 28.58 7.92 -17.03
C ALA A 211 27.81 6.71 -16.46
N LEU A 212 26.47 6.71 -16.53
CA LEU A 212 25.65 5.50 -16.48
C LEU A 212 25.41 4.96 -17.90
N SER A 213 25.04 5.83 -18.85
CA SER A 213 24.78 5.50 -20.26
C SER A 213 23.77 4.35 -20.49
N ASN A 214 22.89 4.09 -19.53
CA ASN A 214 21.89 3.02 -19.56
C ASN A 214 20.51 3.57 -19.94
N SER A 215 19.82 2.92 -20.89
CA SER A 215 18.39 3.16 -21.15
C SER A 215 17.53 2.37 -20.15
N PRO A 216 16.33 2.84 -19.77
CA PRO A 216 15.45 2.16 -18.79
C PRO A 216 14.76 0.93 -19.40
N TYR A 217 15.56 -0.10 -19.67
CA TYR A 217 15.19 -1.34 -20.34
C TYR A 217 15.25 -2.52 -19.37
N VAL A 218 14.19 -3.33 -19.42
CA VAL A 218 14.02 -4.57 -18.67
C VAL A 218 13.44 -5.64 -19.62
N SER A 219 13.70 -6.91 -19.34
CA SER A 219 12.96 -8.02 -19.95
C SER A 219 12.71 -9.13 -18.95
N ILE A 220 11.65 -9.90 -19.17
CA ILE A 220 11.31 -11.08 -18.37
C ILE A 220 11.16 -12.27 -19.31
N ALA A 221 11.74 -13.41 -18.94
CA ALA A 221 11.49 -14.70 -19.59
C ALA A 221 10.80 -15.66 -18.63
N VAL A 222 9.58 -16.08 -18.99
CA VAL A 222 8.77 -17.06 -18.28
C VAL A 222 8.85 -18.38 -19.04
N PRO A 223 9.37 -19.47 -18.46
CA PRO A 223 9.35 -20.77 -19.14
C PRO A 223 7.91 -21.22 -19.39
N LYS A 224 7.68 -22.06 -20.40
CA LYS A 224 6.40 -22.73 -20.63
C LYS A 224 6.25 -23.92 -19.68
N ASP A 225 7.33 -24.67 -19.55
CA ASP A 225 7.41 -25.90 -18.76
C ASP A 225 8.07 -25.62 -17.40
N MET A 226 7.27 -25.12 -16.45
CA MET A 226 7.72 -24.75 -15.10
C MET A 226 7.93 -25.99 -14.20
N ASP A 227 9.19 -26.35 -13.95
CA ASP A 227 9.55 -27.27 -12.86
C ASP A 227 9.43 -26.57 -11.48
N THR A 228 9.21 -27.38 -10.45
CA THR A 228 8.87 -26.97 -9.07
C THR A 228 10.02 -26.32 -8.30
N ASP A 229 11.28 -26.61 -8.67
CA ASP A 229 12.50 -25.98 -8.15
C ASP A 229 13.11 -24.95 -9.12
N PHE A 230 12.32 -24.40 -10.06
CA PHE A 230 12.79 -23.34 -10.94
C PHE A 230 13.25 -22.11 -10.15
N LYS A 231 14.44 -21.61 -10.48
CA LYS A 231 15.10 -20.48 -9.82
C LYS A 231 15.33 -19.34 -10.81
N GLY A 232 14.66 -18.21 -10.55
CA GLY A 232 14.88 -16.98 -11.30
C GLY A 232 16.34 -16.50 -11.18
N HIS A 233 16.90 -16.10 -12.30
CA HIS A 233 18.31 -15.76 -12.48
C HIS A 233 18.42 -14.42 -13.22
N VAL A 234 19.49 -13.68 -12.95
CA VAL A 234 19.71 -12.32 -13.46
C VAL A 234 20.57 -12.33 -14.72
N PHE A 235 20.15 -11.53 -15.69
CA PHE A 235 20.80 -11.34 -16.98
C PHE A 235 21.12 -9.86 -17.20
N CYS A 236 22.26 -9.62 -17.85
CA CYS A 236 22.59 -8.36 -18.50
C CYS A 236 22.99 -8.70 -19.94
N LEU A 237 21.97 -8.90 -20.78
CA LEU A 237 22.00 -9.60 -22.07
C LEU A 237 22.33 -11.11 -21.93
N MET A 238 23.42 -11.43 -21.25
CA MET A 238 23.83 -12.79 -20.88
C MET A 238 23.53 -13.07 -19.40
N PRO A 239 23.33 -14.34 -19.00
CA PRO A 239 23.21 -14.72 -17.60
C PRO A 239 24.50 -14.38 -16.84
N LEU A 240 24.35 -13.76 -15.67
CA LEU A 240 25.45 -13.57 -14.72
C LEU A 240 26.01 -14.94 -14.26
N PRO A 241 27.18 -15.00 -13.59
CA PRO A 241 27.65 -16.25 -12.98
C PRO A 241 26.62 -16.77 -11.97
N LEU A 242 26.31 -18.07 -12.01
CA LEU A 242 25.33 -18.71 -11.13
C LEU A 242 25.87 -18.80 -9.68
N GLU A 243 25.49 -17.85 -8.84
CA GLU A 243 25.85 -17.75 -7.41
C GLU A 243 24.64 -17.19 -6.63
N ASP A 244 24.59 -17.33 -5.30
CA ASP A 244 23.40 -16.95 -4.51
C ASP A 244 22.97 -15.47 -4.69
N GLU A 245 23.92 -14.57 -5.02
CA GLU A 245 23.66 -13.14 -5.28
C GLU A 245 23.04 -12.86 -6.67
N SER A 246 23.13 -13.78 -7.64
CA SER A 246 22.51 -13.66 -8.97
C SER A 246 21.16 -14.36 -9.08
N LEU A 247 20.71 -15.07 -8.03
CA LEU A 247 19.38 -15.65 -7.94
C LEU A 247 18.37 -14.63 -7.39
N THR A 248 17.29 -14.38 -8.14
CA THR A 248 16.24 -13.42 -7.74
C THR A 248 15.22 -14.03 -6.78
N GLY A 249 15.05 -15.36 -6.83
CA GLY A 249 13.97 -16.08 -6.14
C GLY A 249 12.58 -15.92 -6.75
N TYR A 250 12.45 -15.18 -7.87
CA TYR A 250 11.21 -15.10 -8.66
C TYR A 250 11.07 -16.34 -9.56
N PRO A 251 9.84 -16.72 -9.96
CA PRO A 251 9.60 -17.83 -10.89
C PRO A 251 9.89 -17.48 -12.38
N VAL A 252 10.76 -16.50 -12.64
CA VAL A 252 11.09 -16.02 -14.00
C VAL A 252 12.57 -15.61 -14.08
N HIS A 253 13.16 -15.64 -15.27
CA HIS A 253 14.46 -15.01 -15.53
C HIS A 253 14.27 -13.51 -15.81
N VAL A 254 15.18 -12.67 -15.32
CA VAL A 254 15.08 -11.20 -15.36
C VAL A 254 16.31 -10.61 -16.04
N ASN A 255 16.11 -9.85 -17.10
CA ASN A 255 17.13 -9.10 -17.84
C ASN A 255 16.95 -7.59 -17.66
N GLY A 256 18.04 -6.82 -17.76
CA GLY A 256 17.96 -5.37 -17.85
C GLY A 256 19.34 -4.70 -17.86
N HIS A 257 19.36 -3.38 -18.11
CA HIS A 257 20.57 -2.56 -18.00
C HIS A 257 20.92 -2.27 -16.51
N PHE A 258 21.13 -3.32 -15.72
CA PHE A 258 21.55 -3.17 -14.33
C PHE A 258 22.99 -2.66 -14.25
N ALA A 259 23.25 -1.74 -13.32
CA ALA A 259 24.61 -1.36 -12.98
C ALA A 259 25.24 -2.46 -12.11
N LEU A 260 26.38 -3.00 -12.58
CA LEU A 260 27.05 -4.14 -11.95
C LEU A 260 28.20 -3.72 -11.02
N SER A 261 28.63 -4.70 -10.22
CA SER A 261 29.91 -4.73 -9.50
C SER A 261 31.13 -4.54 -10.42
N GLN A 262 32.29 -4.17 -9.87
CA GLN A 262 33.50 -3.85 -10.68
C GLN A 262 34.01 -5.04 -11.50
N ASN A 263 33.73 -6.28 -11.08
CA ASN A 263 34.06 -7.51 -11.79
C ASN A 263 32.91 -8.05 -12.65
N ARG A 264 31.81 -7.28 -12.79
CA ARG A 264 30.61 -7.62 -13.58
C ARG A 264 29.91 -8.93 -13.19
N ARG A 265 30.13 -9.47 -11.99
CA ARG A 265 29.55 -10.76 -11.58
C ARG A 265 28.15 -10.61 -10.96
N HIS A 266 27.93 -9.52 -10.23
CA HIS A 266 26.73 -9.28 -9.43
C HIS A 266 26.14 -7.89 -9.68
N VAL A 267 24.82 -7.74 -9.53
CA VAL A 267 24.16 -6.42 -9.54
C VAL A 267 24.64 -5.59 -8.35
N LYS A 268 24.83 -4.28 -8.54
CA LYS A 268 25.37 -3.40 -7.50
C LYS A 268 24.28 -2.98 -6.51
N TRP A 269 24.41 -3.47 -5.28
CA TRP A 269 23.50 -3.21 -4.15
C TRP A 269 24.09 -2.24 -3.12
N PRO A 270 23.27 -1.61 -2.25
CA PRO A 270 23.78 -0.84 -1.12
C PRO A 270 24.35 -1.78 -0.04
N THR A 271 25.49 -1.40 0.54
CA THR A 271 26.11 -2.15 1.65
C THR A 271 25.32 -1.98 2.95
N ALA A 272 25.45 -2.94 3.87
CA ALA A 272 24.75 -2.92 5.16
C ALA A 272 24.98 -1.62 5.96
N ASP A 273 26.19 -1.07 5.92
CA ASP A 273 26.51 0.21 6.59
C ASP A 273 25.91 1.43 5.88
N GLN A 274 25.78 1.42 4.55
CA GLN A 274 25.06 2.48 3.83
C GLN A 274 23.58 2.50 4.19
N VAL A 275 22.95 1.31 4.26
CA VAL A 275 21.54 1.17 4.67
C VAL A 275 21.36 1.59 6.13
N ARG A 276 22.18 1.07 7.06
CA ARG A 276 22.09 1.38 8.50
C ARG A 276 22.27 2.87 8.80
N ASN A 277 23.25 3.51 8.16
CA ASN A 277 23.64 4.88 8.49
C ASN A 277 22.96 5.94 7.58
N LYS A 278 22.06 5.53 6.67
CA LYS A 278 21.44 6.39 5.64
C LYS A 278 22.47 7.20 4.82
N ALA A 279 23.65 6.61 4.59
CA ALA A 279 24.73 7.28 3.87
C ALA A 279 24.38 7.51 2.39
N HIS A 280 25.04 8.47 1.74
CA HIS A 280 24.81 8.76 0.32
C HIS A 280 24.93 7.50 -0.55
N ILE A 281 23.83 7.18 -1.24
CA ILE A 281 23.73 6.05 -2.16
C ILE A 281 24.26 6.50 -3.53
N ASP A 282 25.22 5.75 -4.06
CA ASP A 282 25.81 5.95 -5.39
C ASP A 282 24.73 5.93 -6.49
N LYS A 283 24.83 6.85 -7.47
CA LYS A 283 23.88 6.96 -8.60
C LYS A 283 23.62 5.64 -9.34
N SER A 284 24.60 4.73 -9.39
CA SER A 284 24.44 3.40 -10.00
C SER A 284 23.57 2.44 -9.17
N ILE A 285 23.54 2.59 -7.85
CA ILE A 285 22.62 1.83 -6.97
C ILE A 285 21.24 2.47 -7.01
N ARG A 286 21.16 3.81 -7.04
CA ARG A 286 19.89 4.55 -7.24
C ARG A 286 19.22 4.16 -8.56
N TRP A 287 20.00 4.07 -9.64
CA TRP A 287 19.57 3.55 -10.95
C TRP A 287 18.94 2.16 -10.84
N ASN A 288 19.63 1.21 -10.19
CA ASN A 288 19.10 -0.14 -9.99
C ASN A 288 17.76 -0.10 -9.24
N ASN A 289 17.67 0.65 -8.13
CA ASN A 289 16.43 0.77 -7.36
C ASN A 289 15.26 1.33 -8.18
N CYS A 290 15.47 2.41 -8.95
CA CYS A 290 14.45 2.95 -9.86
C CYS A 290 14.05 1.94 -10.96
N LEU A 291 15.02 1.20 -11.52
CA LEU A 291 14.75 0.19 -12.55
C LEU A 291 13.93 -1.00 -11.99
N LEU A 292 14.13 -1.39 -10.73
CA LEU A 292 13.29 -2.38 -10.05
C LEU A 292 11.85 -1.86 -9.81
N VAL A 293 11.74 -0.66 -9.23
CA VAL A 293 10.47 -0.13 -8.69
C VAL A 293 9.56 0.47 -9.78
N GLU A 294 10.11 1.27 -10.72
CA GLU A 294 9.31 1.99 -11.72
C GLU A 294 9.13 1.23 -13.05
N VAL A 295 10.07 0.32 -13.35
CA VAL A 295 10.09 -0.44 -14.60
C VAL A 295 9.74 -1.90 -14.36
N LEU A 296 10.61 -2.68 -13.71
CA LEU A 296 10.46 -4.14 -13.59
C LEU A 296 9.15 -4.56 -12.91
N ALA A 297 8.68 -3.86 -11.88
CA ALA A 297 7.37 -4.14 -11.27
C ALA A 297 6.19 -4.00 -12.25
N GLY A 298 6.25 -3.01 -13.15
CA GLY A 298 5.27 -2.84 -14.23
C GLY A 298 5.41 -3.91 -15.31
N VAL A 299 6.64 -4.21 -15.74
CA VAL A 299 6.93 -5.28 -16.72
C VAL A 299 6.46 -6.64 -16.22
N TYR A 300 6.59 -6.92 -14.92
CA TYR A 300 6.07 -8.13 -14.29
C TYR A 300 4.53 -8.16 -14.29
N HIS A 301 3.88 -7.02 -14.04
CA HIS A 301 2.44 -6.89 -14.17
C HIS A 301 1.97 -7.18 -15.61
N ASP A 302 2.64 -6.60 -16.61
CA ASP A 302 2.30 -6.79 -18.04
C ASP A 302 2.44 -8.26 -18.48
N VAL A 303 3.49 -8.95 -18.02
CA VAL A 303 3.66 -10.41 -18.21
C VAL A 303 2.49 -11.20 -17.63
N ILE A 304 2.03 -10.86 -16.42
CA ILE A 304 0.86 -11.51 -15.81
C ILE A 304 -0.43 -11.19 -16.56
N GLN A 305 -0.59 -9.98 -17.11
CA GLN A 305 -1.72 -9.63 -17.98
C GLN A 305 -1.71 -10.42 -19.30
N ASP A 306 -0.54 -10.67 -19.89
CA ASP A 306 -0.41 -11.44 -21.12
C ASP A 306 -0.72 -12.93 -20.91
N LEU A 307 -0.15 -13.54 -19.86
CA LEU A 307 -0.50 -14.92 -19.48
C LEU A 307 -2.00 -15.05 -19.16
N LEU A 308 -2.59 -14.05 -18.51
CA LEU A 308 -4.03 -13.97 -18.21
C LEU A 308 -4.89 -13.83 -19.47
N GLN A 309 -4.44 -13.09 -20.48
CA GLN A 309 -5.10 -13.00 -21.79
C GLN A 309 -5.01 -14.33 -22.54
N THR A 310 -3.85 -14.99 -22.53
CA THR A 310 -3.66 -16.34 -23.11
C THR A 310 -4.59 -17.36 -22.45
N CYS A 311 -4.69 -17.38 -21.11
CA CYS A 311 -5.65 -18.22 -20.39
C CYS A 311 -7.08 -18.01 -20.90
N LYS A 312 -7.52 -16.75 -21.01
CA LYS A 312 -8.88 -16.39 -21.43
C LYS A 312 -9.16 -16.77 -22.89
N ALA A 313 -8.21 -16.51 -23.79
CA ALA A 313 -8.31 -16.86 -25.21
C ALA A 313 -8.42 -18.39 -25.42
N ASN A 314 -7.70 -19.17 -24.61
CA ASN A 314 -7.70 -20.64 -24.68
C ASN A 314 -8.90 -21.30 -23.96
N GLY A 315 -9.85 -20.53 -23.41
CA GLY A 315 -11.01 -21.07 -22.68
C GLY A 315 -10.70 -21.53 -21.25
N ASN A 316 -9.66 -20.96 -20.63
CA ASN A 316 -9.21 -21.23 -19.26
C ASN A 316 -8.73 -22.69 -19.04
N ARG A 317 -7.94 -23.25 -19.98
CA ARG A 317 -7.36 -24.60 -19.83
C ARG A 317 -6.50 -24.67 -18.57
N LYS A 318 -6.48 -25.86 -17.94
CA LYS A 318 -5.70 -26.11 -16.71
C LYS A 318 -4.22 -25.77 -16.86
N GLU A 319 -3.59 -26.19 -17.96
CA GLU A 319 -2.17 -25.92 -18.26
C GLU A 319 -1.84 -24.42 -18.29
N ASP A 320 -2.68 -23.60 -18.93
CA ASP A 320 -2.49 -22.15 -18.99
C ASP A 320 -2.68 -21.52 -17.61
N LEU A 321 -3.70 -21.96 -16.85
CA LEU A 321 -3.97 -21.51 -15.48
C LEU A 321 -2.83 -21.86 -14.51
N ASP A 322 -2.36 -23.11 -14.55
CA ASP A 322 -1.26 -23.58 -13.71
C ASP A 322 0.03 -22.80 -14.02
N ARG A 323 0.30 -22.50 -15.30
CA ARG A 323 1.42 -21.64 -15.71
C ARG A 323 1.27 -20.20 -15.23
N LEU A 324 0.10 -19.59 -15.40
CA LEU A 324 -0.21 -18.23 -14.91
C LEU A 324 0.04 -18.14 -13.40
N TYR A 325 -0.33 -19.17 -12.65
CA TYR A 325 -0.25 -19.19 -11.18
C TYR A 325 1.13 -19.55 -10.65
N ARG A 326 1.88 -20.43 -11.34
CA ARG A 326 3.32 -20.65 -11.06
C ARG A 326 4.18 -19.44 -11.37
N SER A 327 3.73 -18.54 -12.24
CA SER A 327 4.43 -17.29 -12.58
C SER A 327 4.31 -16.19 -11.51
N ILE A 328 3.53 -16.39 -10.44
CA ILE A 328 3.30 -15.35 -9.41
C ILE A 328 4.41 -15.38 -8.34
N PRO A 329 5.01 -14.23 -7.96
CA PRO A 329 6.17 -14.20 -7.06
C PRO A 329 5.89 -14.76 -5.66
N ASP A 330 6.82 -15.57 -5.12
CA ASP A 330 6.77 -16.05 -3.73
C ASP A 330 7.71 -15.23 -2.85
N HIS A 331 7.15 -14.32 -2.03
CA HIS A 331 7.88 -13.51 -1.04
C HIS A 331 8.44 -14.33 0.17
N ARG A 332 8.53 -15.65 0.05
CA ARG A 332 9.40 -16.52 0.87
C ARG A 332 10.66 -16.99 0.12
N LYS A 333 10.62 -17.06 -1.22
CA LYS A 333 11.74 -17.48 -2.08
C LYS A 333 12.59 -16.31 -2.56
N ILE A 334 12.00 -15.12 -2.67
CA ILE A 334 12.65 -13.89 -3.15
C ILE A 334 13.82 -13.50 -2.25
N THR A 335 14.96 -13.17 -2.86
CA THR A 335 16.17 -12.74 -2.16
C THR A 335 16.07 -11.24 -1.78
N SER A 336 16.70 -10.84 -0.67
CA SER A 336 16.41 -9.56 0.03
C SER A 336 16.63 -8.28 -0.79
N HIS A 337 17.43 -8.33 -1.86
CA HIS A 337 17.63 -7.18 -2.74
C HIS A 337 16.53 -7.02 -3.80
N TRP A 338 15.83 -8.11 -4.15
CA TRP A 338 14.79 -8.14 -5.18
C TRP A 338 13.38 -7.96 -4.59
N ASP A 339 13.25 -7.88 -3.26
CA ASP A 339 11.97 -7.65 -2.57
C ASP A 339 11.36 -6.25 -2.85
N LEU A 340 12.18 -5.30 -3.30
CA LEU A 340 11.76 -3.94 -3.70
C LEU A 340 10.67 -3.91 -4.80
N ILE A 341 10.54 -4.99 -5.58
CA ILE A 341 9.53 -5.13 -6.64
C ILE A 341 8.16 -5.53 -6.05
N CYS A 342 8.14 -6.23 -4.91
CA CYS A 342 6.95 -6.86 -4.35
C CYS A 342 5.81 -5.86 -4.12
N GLU A 343 6.04 -4.82 -3.32
CA GLU A 343 4.98 -3.86 -3.01
C GLU A 343 4.39 -3.17 -4.27
N PRO A 344 5.18 -2.55 -5.16
CA PRO A 344 4.65 -1.95 -6.40
C PRO A 344 3.93 -2.95 -7.32
N PHE A 345 4.43 -4.20 -7.42
CA PHE A 345 3.77 -5.26 -8.19
C PHE A 345 2.43 -5.65 -7.56
N PHE A 346 2.38 -5.91 -6.25
CA PHE A 346 1.15 -6.36 -5.60
C PHE A 346 0.09 -5.24 -5.53
N GLN A 347 0.48 -3.97 -5.37
CA GLN A 347 -0.44 -2.83 -5.46
C GLN A 347 -1.22 -2.78 -6.78
N THR A 348 -0.62 -3.20 -7.90
CA THR A 348 -1.29 -3.27 -9.22
C THR A 348 -1.97 -4.63 -9.47
N PHE A 349 -1.32 -5.73 -9.11
CA PHE A 349 -1.84 -7.10 -9.26
C PHE A 349 -3.18 -7.31 -8.51
N LEU A 350 -3.32 -6.79 -7.29
CA LEU A 350 -4.57 -6.89 -6.50
C LEU A 350 -5.77 -6.19 -7.15
N GLN A 351 -5.55 -5.34 -8.16
CA GLN A 351 -6.59 -4.67 -8.94
C GLN A 351 -6.97 -5.44 -10.22
N THR A 352 -6.27 -6.53 -10.54
CA THR A 352 -6.49 -7.33 -11.75
C THR A 352 -7.44 -8.50 -11.49
N ALA A 353 -8.37 -8.77 -12.40
CA ALA A 353 -9.23 -9.95 -12.35
C ALA A 353 -8.49 -11.20 -12.86
N CYS A 354 -7.59 -11.71 -12.01
CA CYS A 354 -6.61 -12.77 -12.31
C CYS A 354 -6.90 -14.11 -11.59
N LEU A 355 -7.87 -14.20 -10.68
CA LEU A 355 -8.26 -15.47 -10.06
C LEU A 355 -9.49 -16.06 -10.76
N PHE A 356 -9.40 -17.29 -11.26
CA PHE A 356 -10.51 -17.99 -11.89
C PHE A 356 -11.17 -18.96 -10.91
N SER A 357 -12.45 -18.73 -10.61
CA SER A 357 -13.30 -19.67 -9.89
C SER A 357 -14.21 -20.43 -10.85
N ASP A 358 -14.14 -21.75 -10.78
CA ASP A 358 -14.98 -22.72 -11.50
C ASP A 358 -16.43 -22.81 -10.95
N SER A 359 -16.77 -21.98 -9.96
CA SER A 359 -18.12 -21.89 -9.37
C SER A 359 -19.10 -21.13 -10.27
N PHE A 360 -20.36 -21.56 -10.29
CA PHE A 360 -21.50 -20.88 -10.94
C PHE A 360 -21.27 -20.40 -12.40
N GLY A 361 -20.56 -21.20 -13.20
CA GLY A 361 -20.37 -20.97 -14.64
C GLY A 361 -19.01 -20.40 -15.04
N GLY A 362 -18.10 -20.15 -14.09
CA GLY A 362 -16.74 -19.72 -14.38
C GLY A 362 -16.58 -18.20 -14.41
N LYS A 363 -15.90 -17.62 -13.41
CA LYS A 363 -15.69 -16.16 -13.33
C LYS A 363 -14.26 -15.79 -12.93
N TRP A 364 -13.76 -14.71 -13.52
CA TRP A 364 -12.50 -14.06 -13.17
C TRP A 364 -12.72 -12.97 -12.11
N ILE A 365 -11.93 -13.00 -11.04
CA ILE A 365 -12.13 -12.27 -9.77
C ILE A 365 -10.84 -11.52 -9.41
N GLN A 366 -10.97 -10.33 -8.80
CA GLN A 366 -9.85 -9.60 -8.22
C GLN A 366 -9.45 -10.23 -6.87
N PRO A 367 -8.15 -10.46 -6.56
CA PRO A 367 -7.73 -11.13 -5.33
C PRO A 367 -8.32 -10.56 -4.04
N LYS A 368 -8.42 -9.21 -3.94
CA LYS A 368 -9.03 -8.48 -2.82
C LYS A 368 -10.52 -8.76 -2.58
N TYR A 369 -11.20 -9.47 -3.49
CA TYR A 369 -12.60 -9.86 -3.36
C TYR A 369 -12.79 -11.39 -3.27
N ALA A 370 -11.73 -12.18 -3.39
CA ALA A 370 -11.81 -13.63 -3.30
C ALA A 370 -11.86 -14.12 -1.85
N VAL A 371 -12.57 -15.22 -1.62
CA VAL A 371 -12.76 -15.88 -0.33
C VAL A 371 -12.20 -17.30 -0.42
N PHE A 372 -11.35 -17.66 0.53
CA PHE A 372 -10.64 -18.93 0.55
C PHE A 372 -11.03 -19.73 1.79
N LYS A 373 -11.49 -20.97 1.62
CA LYS A 373 -11.60 -21.95 2.73
C LYS A 373 -10.37 -22.85 2.69
N ILE A 374 -9.71 -23.06 3.83
CA ILE A 374 -8.43 -23.79 3.90
C ILE A 374 -8.59 -25.24 4.39
N PHE A 375 -9.74 -25.64 4.92
CA PHE A 375 -9.93 -26.97 5.52
C PHE A 375 -11.23 -27.66 5.10
N ASP A 376 -11.63 -27.59 3.83
CA ASP A 376 -12.66 -28.48 3.31
C ASP A 376 -12.48 -28.85 1.83
N PRO A 377 -12.08 -30.10 1.52
CA PRO A 377 -12.04 -30.58 0.14
C PRO A 377 -13.45 -30.75 -0.46
N ASN A 378 -14.49 -30.79 0.38
CA ASN A 378 -15.87 -30.65 -0.07
C ASN A 378 -16.32 -29.22 0.18
N VAL A 379 -16.35 -28.38 -0.86
CA VAL A 379 -17.19 -27.18 -0.81
C VAL A 379 -18.64 -27.66 -0.79
N CYS A 380 -19.18 -27.82 0.42
CA CYS A 380 -20.56 -28.23 0.61
C CYS A 380 -21.46 -27.11 0.09
N GLU A 381 -22.35 -27.42 -0.86
CA GLU A 381 -23.23 -26.42 -1.48
C GLU A 381 -24.11 -25.72 -0.43
N ASP A 382 -24.44 -26.41 0.67
CA ASP A 382 -25.13 -25.85 1.84
C ASP A 382 -24.38 -24.70 2.53
N GLU A 383 -23.04 -24.69 2.55
CA GLU A 383 -22.26 -23.60 3.14
C GLU A 383 -22.19 -22.38 2.22
N VAL A 384 -21.99 -22.58 0.92
CA VAL A 384 -22.03 -21.47 -0.05
C VAL A 384 -23.44 -20.88 -0.12
N ALA A 385 -24.48 -21.71 0.06
CA ALA A 385 -25.87 -21.28 0.21
C ALA A 385 -26.16 -20.50 1.51
N LEU A 386 -25.21 -20.37 2.45
CA LEU A 386 -25.31 -19.38 3.55
C LEU A 386 -25.00 -17.95 3.07
N PHE A 387 -24.25 -17.80 1.97
CA PHE A 387 -23.76 -16.51 1.46
C PHE A 387 -24.26 -16.17 0.04
N PRO A 388 -25.57 -16.28 -0.27
CA PRO A 388 -26.06 -16.02 -1.62
C PRO A 388 -25.78 -14.59 -2.08
N GLY A 389 -25.56 -14.46 -3.38
CA GLY A 389 -24.98 -13.29 -4.05
C GLY A 389 -23.52 -12.99 -3.71
N GLN A 390 -22.80 -13.91 -3.05
CA GLN A 390 -21.33 -13.87 -2.87
C GLN A 390 -20.65 -15.13 -3.43
N GLU A 391 -21.39 -16.04 -4.05
CA GLU A 391 -20.95 -17.36 -4.50
C GLU A 391 -19.77 -17.27 -5.48
N GLU A 392 -19.81 -16.25 -6.33
CA GLU A 392 -18.76 -15.89 -7.29
C GLU A 392 -17.43 -15.43 -6.66
N LYS A 393 -17.33 -15.34 -5.32
CA LYS A 393 -16.08 -15.03 -4.61
C LYS A 393 -15.35 -16.27 -4.09
N PHE A 394 -16.04 -17.40 -3.95
CA PHE A 394 -15.46 -18.60 -3.34
C PHE A 394 -14.58 -19.34 -4.35
N ILE A 395 -13.31 -19.55 -3.98
CA ILE A 395 -12.38 -20.39 -4.73
C ILE A 395 -12.49 -21.83 -4.23
N LYS A 396 -12.70 -22.81 -5.13
CA LYS A 396 -12.74 -24.23 -4.76
C LYS A 396 -11.36 -24.74 -4.36
N GLN A 397 -11.27 -25.44 -3.23
CA GLN A 397 -10.03 -26.05 -2.75
C GLN A 397 -9.71 -27.32 -3.55
N GLY A 398 -8.43 -27.72 -3.66
CA GLY A 398 -8.02 -29.02 -4.22
C GLY A 398 -7.70 -29.07 -5.72
N GLN A 399 -7.64 -27.94 -6.44
CA GLN A 399 -7.07 -27.88 -7.81
C GLN A 399 -5.77 -27.07 -7.91
N LYS A 400 -5.53 -26.12 -7.00
CA LYS A 400 -4.57 -25.00 -7.15
C LYS A 400 -3.84 -24.74 -5.82
N ASP A 401 -3.32 -25.79 -5.20
CA ASP A 401 -2.81 -25.72 -3.81
C ASP A 401 -1.57 -24.83 -3.68
N GLU A 402 -0.75 -24.71 -4.72
CA GLU A 402 0.36 -23.75 -4.81
C GLU A 402 -0.13 -22.31 -4.61
N MET A 403 -1.20 -21.90 -5.32
CA MET A 403 -1.82 -20.58 -5.20
C MET A 403 -2.40 -20.34 -3.81
N ASN A 404 -3.16 -21.32 -3.28
CA ASN A 404 -3.79 -21.17 -1.97
C ASN A 404 -2.73 -20.98 -0.86
N ASN A 405 -1.59 -21.68 -0.95
CA ASN A 405 -0.46 -21.50 -0.04
C ASN A 405 0.22 -20.12 -0.21
N HIS A 406 0.41 -19.62 -1.43
CA HIS A 406 0.92 -18.27 -1.69
C HIS A 406 0.04 -17.20 -1.03
N LEU A 407 -1.25 -17.18 -1.36
CA LEU A 407 -2.17 -16.12 -0.91
C LEU A 407 -2.38 -16.16 0.60
N TYR A 408 -2.42 -17.36 1.20
CA TYR A 408 -2.40 -17.53 2.65
C TYR A 408 -1.14 -16.94 3.29
N MET A 409 0.05 -17.27 2.78
CA MET A 409 1.30 -16.77 3.33
C MET A 409 1.40 -15.25 3.26
N MET A 410 0.97 -14.63 2.17
CA MET A 410 0.99 -13.18 2.02
C MET A 410 0.02 -12.47 2.95
N ALA A 411 -1.19 -13.02 3.13
CA ALA A 411 -2.14 -12.55 4.13
C ALA A 411 -1.58 -12.68 5.56
N SER A 412 -0.93 -13.81 5.88
CA SER A 412 -0.31 -14.04 7.20
C SER A 412 0.85 -13.09 7.51
N LYS A 413 1.53 -12.58 6.47
CA LYS A 413 2.56 -11.53 6.58
C LYS A 413 1.97 -10.10 6.61
N GLY A 414 0.64 -9.96 6.53
CA GLY A 414 -0.04 -8.66 6.54
C GLY A 414 0.09 -7.85 5.24
N LEU A 415 0.55 -8.46 4.14
CA LEU A 415 0.79 -7.76 2.87
C LEU A 415 -0.52 -7.32 2.18
N TYR A 416 -1.62 -8.01 2.44
CA TYR A 416 -2.98 -7.59 2.09
C TYR A 416 -4.02 -8.38 2.89
N GLN A 417 -5.23 -7.81 3.00
CA GLN A 417 -6.37 -8.45 3.65
C GLN A 417 -7.05 -9.44 2.69
N VAL A 418 -6.90 -10.73 2.96
CA VAL A 418 -7.69 -11.81 2.34
C VAL A 418 -8.70 -12.31 3.36
N VAL A 419 -9.90 -12.70 2.90
CA VAL A 419 -10.88 -13.40 3.75
C VAL A 419 -10.55 -14.89 3.73
N ILE A 420 -10.04 -15.42 4.83
CA ILE A 420 -9.49 -16.79 4.94
C ILE A 420 -10.26 -17.60 5.96
N LEU A 421 -11.33 -18.23 5.48
CA LEU A 421 -12.22 -19.09 6.25
C LEU A 421 -11.49 -20.36 6.73
N GLN A 422 -10.94 -20.27 7.93
CA GLN A 422 -10.49 -21.40 8.73
C GLN A 422 -11.63 -21.87 9.62
N ASN A 423 -11.49 -23.07 10.23
CA ASN A 423 -12.50 -23.66 11.12
C ASN A 423 -12.75 -22.87 12.43
N GLN A 424 -12.20 -21.66 12.58
CA GLN A 424 -12.37 -20.75 13.72
C GLN A 424 -12.58 -19.28 13.31
N SER A 425 -12.70 -18.94 12.02
CA SER A 425 -12.78 -17.55 11.50
C SER A 425 -14.15 -16.87 11.74
N ALA A 426 -14.69 -16.91 12.96
CA ALA A 426 -16.02 -16.41 13.30
C ALA A 426 -16.26 -14.93 12.88
N SER A 427 -15.26 -14.06 13.06
CA SER A 427 -15.34 -12.65 12.64
C SER A 427 -15.47 -12.45 11.12
N GLU A 428 -14.91 -13.34 10.32
CA GLU A 428 -15.00 -13.26 8.85
C GLU A 428 -16.34 -13.80 8.35
N ILE A 429 -16.81 -14.90 8.94
CA ILE A 429 -18.14 -15.46 8.70
C ILE A 429 -19.20 -14.39 9.03
N ALA A 430 -19.04 -13.67 10.14
CA ALA A 430 -19.90 -12.54 10.50
C ALA A 430 -19.87 -11.43 9.44
N SER A 431 -18.70 -11.05 8.93
CA SER A 431 -18.56 -10.02 7.89
C SER A 431 -19.19 -10.43 6.54
N LEU A 432 -19.04 -11.69 6.14
CA LEU A 432 -19.68 -12.22 4.94
C LEU A 432 -21.21 -12.29 5.07
N LEU A 433 -21.72 -12.80 6.19
CA LEU A 433 -23.16 -12.79 6.50
C LEU A 433 -23.70 -11.36 6.50
N GLN A 434 -23.02 -10.42 7.17
CA GLN A 434 -23.40 -9.01 7.18
C GLN A 434 -23.46 -8.41 5.76
N THR A 435 -22.55 -8.81 4.86
CA THR A 435 -22.55 -8.36 3.47
C THR A 435 -23.75 -8.92 2.69
N THR A 436 -24.10 -10.19 2.87
CA THR A 436 -25.32 -10.81 2.27
C THR A 436 -26.61 -10.16 2.82
N ILE A 437 -26.69 -9.93 4.12
CA ILE A 437 -27.81 -9.23 4.77
C ILE A 437 -27.95 -7.81 4.19
N THR A 438 -26.88 -7.03 4.14
CA THR A 438 -26.91 -5.66 3.57
C THR A 438 -27.31 -5.66 2.09
N LYS A 439 -26.86 -6.65 1.31
CA LYS A 439 -27.14 -6.77 -0.12
C LYS A 439 -28.61 -7.11 -0.43
N TYR A 440 -29.25 -7.98 0.35
CA TYR A 440 -30.58 -8.52 0.03
C TYR A 440 -31.70 -8.12 1.01
N ILE A 441 -31.38 -7.79 2.26
CA ILE A 441 -32.36 -7.49 3.32
C ILE A 441 -32.25 -6.04 3.83
N GLY A 442 -31.13 -5.36 3.59
CA GLY A 442 -31.01 -3.89 3.72
C GLY A 442 -29.95 -3.40 4.72
N SER A 443 -29.71 -2.09 4.69
CA SER A 443 -28.64 -1.45 5.48
C SER A 443 -28.96 -1.40 6.98
N THR A 444 -27.99 -1.81 7.79
CA THR A 444 -28.03 -1.72 9.26
C THR A 444 -28.00 -0.28 9.82
N SER A 445 -27.82 0.73 8.95
CA SER A 445 -27.87 2.16 9.28
C SER A 445 -29.27 2.65 9.64
N ASN A 446 -30.31 2.09 9.02
CA ASN A 446 -31.69 2.37 9.39
C ASN A 446 -32.19 1.34 10.42
N ARG A 447 -33.23 1.69 11.18
CA ARG A 447 -33.63 0.95 12.39
C ARG A 447 -34.63 -0.19 12.14
N GLU A 448 -34.92 -0.49 10.88
CA GLU A 448 -35.86 -1.52 10.43
C GLU A 448 -35.22 -2.31 9.27
N ILE A 449 -35.43 -3.63 9.22
CA ILE A 449 -34.83 -4.53 8.23
C ILE A 449 -35.96 -5.10 7.37
N GLN A 450 -36.23 -4.44 6.24
CA GLN A 450 -37.33 -4.80 5.35
C GLN A 450 -36.91 -5.82 4.29
N TRP A 451 -37.58 -6.97 4.34
CA TRP A 451 -37.37 -8.08 3.43
C TRP A 451 -37.70 -7.68 1.98
N ARG A 452 -36.69 -7.64 1.10
CA ARG A 452 -36.91 -7.31 -0.32
C ARG A 452 -37.67 -8.45 -1.00
N SER A 453 -38.78 -8.14 -1.66
CA SER A 453 -39.66 -9.11 -2.32
C SER A 453 -39.01 -9.94 -3.45
N SER A 454 -37.78 -9.60 -3.86
CA SER A 454 -36.98 -10.29 -4.87
C SER A 454 -35.70 -10.96 -4.31
N ALA A 455 -35.52 -11.00 -2.99
CA ALA A 455 -34.32 -11.62 -2.39
C ALA A 455 -34.39 -13.16 -2.40
N PRO A 456 -33.26 -13.87 -2.66
CA PRO A 456 -33.22 -15.33 -2.85
C PRO A 456 -33.14 -16.14 -1.54
N VAL A 457 -33.26 -15.49 -0.39
CA VAL A 457 -33.14 -16.07 0.96
C VAL A 457 -34.53 -16.28 1.61
N GLY A 458 -34.62 -16.48 2.92
CA GLY A 458 -35.90 -16.58 3.63
C GLY A 458 -35.76 -17.12 5.05
N MET A 459 -36.87 -17.44 5.71
CA MET A 459 -36.87 -18.03 7.06
C MET A 459 -36.03 -19.32 7.13
N ASN A 460 -36.18 -20.23 6.17
CA ASN A 460 -35.41 -21.48 6.11
C ASN A 460 -33.90 -21.25 5.93
N TRP A 461 -33.49 -20.14 5.29
CA TRP A 461 -32.08 -19.72 5.24
C TRP A 461 -31.62 -19.15 6.58
N LEU A 462 -32.46 -18.37 7.25
CA LEU A 462 -32.19 -17.81 8.58
C LEU A 462 -31.97 -18.91 9.61
N GLU A 463 -32.76 -19.99 9.56
CA GLU A 463 -32.59 -21.20 10.37
C GLU A 463 -31.27 -21.92 10.09
N LYS A 464 -30.89 -22.08 8.80
CA LYS A 464 -29.57 -22.62 8.42
C LYS A 464 -28.42 -21.77 8.95
N VAL A 465 -28.51 -20.44 8.84
CA VAL A 465 -27.50 -19.50 9.37
C VAL A 465 -27.37 -19.64 10.88
N TRP A 466 -28.48 -19.63 11.64
CA TRP A 466 -28.44 -19.78 13.10
C TRP A 466 -27.88 -21.13 13.54
N SER A 467 -28.29 -22.23 12.89
CA SER A 467 -27.75 -23.59 13.13
C SER A 467 -26.25 -23.72 12.79
N TYR A 468 -25.75 -22.91 11.86
CA TYR A 468 -24.33 -22.86 11.51
C TYR A 468 -23.52 -22.04 12.52
N ILE A 469 -23.94 -20.80 12.86
CA ILE A 469 -23.15 -19.92 13.73
C ILE A 469 -23.14 -20.34 15.21
N GLN A 470 -24.10 -21.16 15.65
CA GLN A 470 -24.10 -21.82 16.97
C GLN A 470 -22.86 -22.72 17.24
N ARG A 471 -22.05 -23.02 16.21
CA ARG A 471 -20.80 -23.79 16.32
C ARG A 471 -19.59 -22.94 16.75
N TYR A 472 -19.77 -21.63 16.87
CA TYR A 472 -18.73 -20.64 17.16
C TYR A 472 -19.11 -19.79 18.39
N ASP A 473 -18.17 -19.01 18.91
CA ASP A 473 -18.50 -17.98 19.88
C ASP A 473 -19.40 -16.90 19.24
N LEU A 474 -20.54 -16.64 19.88
CA LEU A 474 -21.54 -15.68 19.41
C LEU A 474 -21.10 -14.22 19.57
N SER A 475 -20.06 -13.94 20.37
CA SER A 475 -19.51 -12.58 20.55
C SER A 475 -19.11 -11.92 19.22
N TYR A 476 -18.51 -12.68 18.31
CA TYR A 476 -18.12 -12.25 16.95
C TYR A 476 -19.31 -11.89 16.06
N PHE A 477 -20.50 -12.41 16.36
CA PHE A 477 -21.74 -12.20 15.61
C PHE A 477 -22.65 -11.14 16.24
N SER A 478 -22.22 -10.46 17.31
CA SER A 478 -22.96 -9.40 18.02
C SER A 478 -23.51 -8.27 17.14
N ASN A 479 -22.89 -8.01 15.99
CA ASN A 479 -23.35 -7.02 15.01
C ASN A 479 -24.41 -7.55 14.01
N LEU A 480 -24.65 -8.87 13.94
CA LEU A 480 -25.67 -9.47 13.07
C LEU A 480 -27.08 -9.27 13.65
N HIS A 481 -27.72 -8.17 13.29
CA HIS A 481 -29.09 -7.86 13.69
C HIS A 481 -30.12 -8.76 12.97
N LEU A 482 -30.29 -10.00 13.43
CA LEU A 482 -31.18 -11.01 12.83
C LEU A 482 -32.11 -11.67 13.85
N MET A 483 -33.28 -11.08 14.12
CA MET A 483 -34.38 -11.76 14.84
C MET A 483 -35.68 -11.72 14.02
N PRO A 484 -36.32 -12.87 13.75
CA PRO A 484 -37.61 -12.91 13.06
C PRO A 484 -38.78 -12.68 14.03
N ASP A 485 -39.76 -11.86 13.64
CA ASP A 485 -41.08 -11.87 14.28
C ASP A 485 -42.03 -12.83 13.53
N THR A 486 -42.43 -13.90 14.20
CA THR A 486 -43.33 -14.93 13.66
C THR A 486 -44.79 -14.47 13.55
N ARG A 487 -45.14 -13.27 14.04
CA ARG A 487 -46.51 -12.72 13.95
C ARG A 487 -46.73 -11.74 12.82
N THR A 488 -45.68 -11.10 12.30
CA THR A 488 -45.78 -10.02 11.29
C THR A 488 -45.09 -10.33 9.96
N ASN A 489 -44.21 -11.34 9.91
CA ASN A 489 -43.26 -11.57 8.80
C ASN A 489 -42.24 -10.45 8.58
N GLU A 490 -42.07 -9.53 9.55
CA GLU A 490 -41.10 -8.44 9.51
C GLU A 490 -39.89 -8.73 10.41
N ILE A 491 -38.73 -8.15 10.09
CA ILE A 491 -37.48 -8.28 10.87
C ILE A 491 -37.18 -6.94 11.54
N TYR A 492 -37.42 -6.86 12.84
CA TYR A 492 -37.18 -5.66 13.64
C TYR A 492 -35.76 -5.67 14.22
N LYS A 493 -35.07 -4.51 14.20
CA LYS A 493 -33.76 -4.32 14.81
C LYS A 493 -33.89 -4.20 16.34
N VAL A 494 -34.15 -5.31 17.01
CA VAL A 494 -34.17 -5.34 18.48
C VAL A 494 -32.75 -5.49 19.02
N CYS A 495 -32.17 -4.41 19.52
CA CYS A 495 -30.98 -4.45 20.38
C CYS A 495 -31.47 -4.44 21.83
N VAL A 496 -31.16 -5.49 22.59
CA VAL A 496 -31.98 -5.88 23.73
C VAL A 496 -31.22 -5.79 25.05
N GLY A 497 -31.27 -4.61 25.65
CA GLY A 497 -31.48 -4.55 27.10
C GLY A 497 -32.86 -5.15 27.39
N PHE A 498 -32.92 -6.45 27.71
CA PHE A 498 -34.19 -7.12 28.06
C PHE A 498 -34.76 -6.57 29.37
N ILE A 499 -33.91 -5.91 30.15
CA ILE A 499 -34.23 -4.93 31.20
C ILE A 499 -33.83 -3.57 30.59
N LEU A 500 -34.68 -2.55 30.50
CA LEU A 500 -35.57 -2.01 31.53
C LEU A 500 -36.84 -2.82 31.90
N LYS A 501 -37.38 -3.70 31.04
CA LYS A 501 -38.74 -4.27 31.22
C LYS A 501 -38.92 -5.78 30.98
N THR A 502 -38.06 -6.61 31.55
CA THR A 502 -38.59 -7.66 32.45
C THR A 502 -38.69 -7.00 33.81
N LYS A 503 -39.92 -6.89 34.33
CA LYS A 503 -40.23 -6.06 35.50
C LYS A 503 -39.40 -6.48 36.71
N GLY A 504 -39.09 -5.53 37.58
CA GLY A 504 -38.73 -5.82 38.96
C GLY A 504 -39.78 -6.74 39.62
N HIS A 505 -39.37 -7.45 40.67
CA HIS A 505 -40.15 -8.54 41.26
C HIS A 505 -41.66 -8.26 41.38
N ASN A 506 -42.45 -9.18 40.80
CA ASN A 506 -43.91 -9.29 40.81
C ASN A 506 -44.69 -8.49 39.74
N GLY A 507 -45.09 -9.20 38.67
CA GLY A 507 -46.25 -8.84 37.85
C GLY A 507 -46.20 -9.39 36.42
N ILE A 508 -47.07 -10.33 36.07
CA ILE A 508 -47.16 -10.88 34.70
C ILE A 508 -47.71 -9.83 33.71
N PRO A 509 -47.39 -9.93 32.40
CA PRO A 509 -48.44 -10.01 31.38
C PRO A 509 -48.29 -11.25 30.49
N SER A 510 -49.41 -11.87 30.12
CA SER A 510 -49.46 -13.14 29.38
C SER A 510 -49.55 -12.96 27.86
N SER A 511 -49.33 -14.06 27.11
CA SER A 511 -49.67 -14.26 25.67
C SER A 511 -48.66 -13.89 24.56
N CYS A 512 -47.34 -14.03 24.83
CA CYS A 512 -46.33 -14.22 23.77
C CYS A 512 -45.49 -15.48 24.03
N GLU A 513 -45.24 -16.29 23.00
CA GLU A 513 -44.50 -17.54 23.07
C GLU A 513 -42.98 -17.31 23.00
N ALA A 514 -42.40 -16.77 24.07
CA ALA A 514 -40.96 -16.67 24.25
C ALA A 514 -40.27 -18.02 24.57
N SER A 515 -40.98 -19.15 24.37
CA SER A 515 -40.57 -20.51 24.75
C SER A 515 -39.39 -21.06 23.93
N CYS A 516 -39.19 -20.58 22.69
CA CYS A 516 -38.14 -21.09 21.80
C CYS A 516 -36.73 -20.54 22.09
N PHE A 517 -36.61 -19.44 22.85
CA PHE A 517 -35.32 -18.78 23.14
C PHE A 517 -34.94 -18.72 24.63
N THR A 518 -35.80 -19.20 25.54
CA THR A 518 -35.63 -19.06 27.00
C THR A 518 -34.99 -20.28 27.69
N SER A 519 -34.72 -21.36 26.96
CA SER A 519 -34.22 -22.63 27.52
C SER A 519 -32.69 -22.73 27.65
N SER A 520 -31.94 -21.77 27.11
CA SER A 520 -30.46 -21.80 27.09
C SER A 520 -29.87 -20.60 27.84
N SER A 521 -29.54 -20.79 29.11
CA SER A 521 -28.83 -19.79 29.93
C SER A 521 -27.44 -19.46 29.38
N SER A 522 -26.79 -20.42 28.70
CA SER A 522 -25.53 -20.19 27.98
C SER A 522 -25.71 -19.26 26.77
N LEU A 523 -26.84 -19.30 26.05
CA LEU A 523 -27.09 -18.37 24.94
C LEU A 523 -27.16 -16.91 25.43
N ILE A 524 -27.88 -16.67 26.53
CA ILE A 524 -28.06 -15.35 27.15
C ILE A 524 -26.72 -14.79 27.65
N ALA A 525 -25.87 -15.63 28.23
CA ALA A 525 -24.52 -15.26 28.66
C ALA A 525 -23.59 -14.98 27.45
N SER A 526 -23.54 -15.86 26.46
CA SER A 526 -22.67 -15.75 25.28
C SER A 526 -23.06 -14.61 24.33
N ALA A 527 -24.33 -14.22 24.29
CA ALA A 527 -24.79 -13.05 23.55
C ALA A 527 -24.52 -11.70 24.28
N GLY A 528 -23.90 -11.75 25.46
CA GLY A 528 -23.57 -10.57 26.27
C GLY A 528 -24.75 -9.93 26.99
N TRP A 529 -25.92 -10.56 27.02
CA TRP A 529 -27.15 -9.99 27.61
C TRP A 529 -27.15 -9.98 29.15
N THR A 530 -26.11 -10.51 29.78
CA THR A 530 -25.81 -10.37 31.21
C THR A 530 -24.75 -9.31 31.52
N ILE A 531 -24.23 -8.61 30.50
CA ILE A 531 -23.19 -7.58 30.64
C ILE A 531 -23.86 -6.20 30.75
N GLU A 532 -23.33 -5.38 31.65
CA GLU A 532 -23.80 -4.01 31.87
C GLU A 532 -23.58 -3.15 30.60
N PRO A 533 -24.57 -2.35 30.15
CA PRO A 533 -24.53 -1.74 28.81
C PRO A 533 -23.43 -0.69 28.68
N GLY A 534 -22.81 -0.60 27.50
CA GLY A 534 -21.77 0.39 27.24
C GLY A 534 -22.29 1.83 27.38
N VAL A 535 -21.57 2.66 28.14
CA VAL A 535 -21.90 4.08 28.42
C VAL A 535 -22.29 4.85 27.16
N THR A 536 -21.53 4.66 26.08
CA THR A 536 -21.75 5.28 24.77
C THR A 536 -23.17 5.04 24.22
N TYR A 537 -23.73 3.85 24.44
CA TYR A 537 -25.06 3.46 23.97
C TYR A 537 -26.18 4.06 24.83
N VAL A 538 -25.98 4.17 26.14
CA VAL A 538 -26.92 4.86 27.05
C VAL A 538 -26.96 6.37 26.74
N ILE A 539 -25.82 6.96 26.37
CA ILE A 539 -25.74 8.34 25.86
C ILE A 539 -26.55 8.52 24.56
N ASP A 540 -26.47 7.58 23.62
CA ASP A 540 -27.29 7.63 22.39
C ASP A 540 -28.80 7.48 22.67
N GLN A 541 -29.19 6.65 23.63
CA GLN A 541 -30.59 6.55 24.07
C GLN A 541 -31.10 7.88 24.67
N LEU A 542 -30.31 8.52 25.52
CA LEU A 542 -30.65 9.83 26.09
C LEU A 542 -30.83 10.90 25.01
N LEU A 543 -29.93 10.95 24.02
CA LEU A 543 -30.06 11.90 22.91
C LEU A 543 -31.35 11.68 22.11
N ILE A 544 -31.74 10.44 21.83
CA ILE A 544 -33.02 10.12 21.17
C ILE A 544 -34.23 10.60 21.99
N ILE A 545 -34.16 10.52 23.32
CA ILE A 545 -35.20 11.05 24.22
C ILE A 545 -35.26 12.58 24.14
N THR A 546 -34.10 13.27 24.14
CA THR A 546 -34.06 14.74 24.03
C THR A 546 -34.57 15.27 22.68
N GLU A 547 -34.33 14.55 21.58
CA GLU A 547 -34.78 14.92 20.23
C GLU A 547 -36.29 14.70 20.00
N ARG A 548 -36.94 13.87 20.81
CA ARG A 548 -38.33 13.41 20.60
C ARG A 548 -39.27 13.68 21.79
N TYR A 549 -38.85 14.50 22.74
CA TYR A 549 -39.66 14.82 23.91
C TYR A 549 -40.88 15.68 23.54
N GLU A 550 -42.04 15.29 24.07
CA GLU A 550 -43.27 16.08 24.11
C GLU A 550 -43.87 15.97 25.52
N ASP A 551 -44.50 17.03 26.04
CA ASP A 551 -44.98 17.06 27.43
C ASP A 551 -45.97 15.95 27.81
N LYS A 552 -46.70 15.40 26.83
CA LYS A 552 -47.61 14.27 27.02
C LYS A 552 -46.90 12.97 27.46
N TYR A 553 -45.62 12.81 27.14
CA TYR A 553 -44.82 11.61 27.50
C TYR A 553 -44.08 11.74 28.83
N LYS A 554 -44.13 12.92 29.49
CA LYS A 554 -43.44 13.19 30.76
C LYS A 554 -43.60 12.10 31.84
N PRO A 555 -44.80 11.57 32.16
CA PRO A 555 -44.94 10.55 33.20
C PRO A 555 -44.35 9.18 32.83
N GLU A 556 -44.16 8.89 31.54
CA GLU A 556 -43.61 7.62 31.05
C GLU A 556 -42.08 7.67 30.91
N LEU A 557 -41.54 8.83 30.54
CA LEU A 557 -40.11 9.06 30.33
C LEU A 557 -39.36 9.43 31.61
N LEU A 558 -39.99 10.09 32.58
CA LEU A 558 -39.33 10.55 33.81
C LEU A 558 -38.62 9.43 34.60
N PRO A 559 -39.20 8.22 34.78
CA PRO A 559 -38.48 7.10 35.38
C PRO A 559 -37.26 6.67 34.55
N VAL A 560 -37.40 6.61 33.22
CA VAL A 560 -36.32 6.21 32.30
C VAL A 560 -35.16 7.22 32.33
N ILE A 561 -35.47 8.51 32.40
CA ILE A 561 -34.48 9.59 32.55
C ILE A 561 -33.75 9.46 33.90
N SER A 562 -34.46 9.10 34.98
CA SER A 562 -33.85 8.82 36.28
C SER A 562 -32.92 7.61 36.25
N ASP A 563 -33.35 6.49 35.66
CA ASP A 563 -32.52 5.28 35.50
C ASP A 563 -31.24 5.60 34.70
N ILE A 564 -31.38 6.35 33.60
CA ILE A 564 -30.26 6.82 32.77
C ILE A 564 -29.28 7.70 33.57
N TYR A 565 -29.76 8.68 34.36
CA TYR A 565 -28.87 9.51 35.17
C TYR A 565 -28.17 8.74 36.29
N HIS A 566 -28.85 7.79 36.96
CA HIS A 566 -28.20 6.92 37.95
C HIS A 566 -27.16 6.00 37.30
N PHE A 567 -27.43 5.49 36.10
CA PHE A 567 -26.45 4.73 35.32
C PHE A 567 -25.22 5.60 34.99
N MET A 568 -25.44 6.79 34.42
CA MET A 568 -24.38 7.73 34.03
C MET A 568 -23.57 8.26 35.23
N ALA A 569 -24.18 8.35 36.41
CA ALA A 569 -23.51 8.77 37.64
C ALA A 569 -22.58 7.67 38.22
N ASN A 570 -22.97 6.40 38.11
CA ASN A 570 -22.12 5.27 38.47
C ASN A 570 -20.96 5.07 37.47
N HIS A 571 -21.22 5.26 36.16
CA HIS A 571 -20.26 5.00 35.08
C HIS A 571 -19.61 6.26 34.50
N TYR A 572 -19.46 7.31 35.30
CA TYR A 572 -18.92 8.59 34.81
C TYR A 572 -17.42 8.51 34.44
N ASN A 573 -17.13 8.71 33.16
CA ASN A 573 -15.77 8.83 32.59
C ASN A 573 -15.69 10.07 31.69
N SER A 574 -14.65 10.90 31.85
CA SER A 574 -14.56 12.19 31.14
C SER A 574 -14.38 12.08 29.62
N LYS A 575 -14.00 10.90 29.10
CA LYS A 575 -13.87 10.66 27.65
C LYS A 575 -15.22 10.39 26.97
N ASP A 576 -15.99 9.42 27.45
CA ASP A 576 -17.23 8.97 26.79
C ASP A 576 -18.30 10.08 26.75
N PHE A 577 -18.29 10.94 27.77
CA PHE A 577 -19.22 12.05 27.92
C PHE A 577 -18.89 13.26 27.04
N GLN A 578 -17.76 13.28 26.31
CA GLN A 578 -17.45 14.35 25.34
C GLN A 578 -18.50 14.45 24.21
N ARG A 579 -19.22 13.36 23.93
CA ARG A 579 -20.34 13.33 22.96
C ARG A 579 -21.55 14.18 23.39
N LEU A 580 -21.63 14.53 24.68
CA LEU A 580 -22.68 15.36 25.27
C LEU A 580 -22.28 16.84 25.45
N SER A 581 -21.03 17.21 25.10
CA SER A 581 -20.61 18.60 25.03
C SER A 581 -21.49 19.38 24.04
N ASN A 582 -21.89 20.59 24.42
CA ASN A 582 -22.75 21.49 23.61
C ASN A 582 -24.11 20.86 23.23
N LYS A 583 -24.64 19.92 24.03
CA LYS A 583 -25.98 19.34 23.89
C LYS A 583 -26.89 19.76 25.04
N LYS A 584 -28.19 19.88 24.74
CA LYS A 584 -29.24 20.03 25.74
C LYS A 584 -29.70 18.66 26.23
N TRP A 585 -29.37 18.29 27.46
CA TRP A 585 -29.68 16.97 28.02
C TRP A 585 -29.91 16.94 29.54
N ILE A 586 -29.73 18.08 30.23
CA ILE A 586 -30.04 18.20 31.66
C ILE A 586 -31.49 18.62 31.82
N TRP A 587 -32.28 17.77 32.48
CA TRP A 587 -33.70 17.97 32.69
C TRP A 587 -33.98 19.10 33.69
N THR A 588 -34.77 20.11 33.26
CA THR A 588 -35.12 21.31 34.05
C THR A 588 -36.54 21.28 34.62
N GLY A 589 -37.26 20.16 34.44
CA GLY A 589 -38.66 19.99 34.84
C GLY A 589 -39.68 20.38 33.77
N THR A 590 -39.29 21.17 32.77
CA THR A 590 -40.11 21.61 31.63
C THR A 590 -39.42 21.39 30.28
N GLY A 591 -38.40 20.53 30.22
CA GLY A 591 -37.57 20.30 29.04
C GLY A 591 -36.12 20.00 29.43
N PHE A 592 -35.23 20.10 28.44
CA PHE A 592 -33.79 19.84 28.59
C PHE A 592 -32.96 21.08 28.23
N GLU A 593 -31.90 21.36 28.98
CA GLU A 593 -30.93 22.43 28.71
C GLU A 593 -29.48 21.93 28.80
N GLU A 594 -28.53 22.79 28.44
CA GLU A 594 -27.09 22.55 28.60
C GLU A 594 -26.66 22.57 30.09
N PRO A 595 -25.62 21.80 30.50
CA PRO A 595 -25.12 21.80 31.88
C PRO A 595 -24.80 23.19 32.44
N GLU A 596 -24.20 24.07 31.63
CA GLU A 596 -23.84 25.45 32.01
C GLU A 596 -25.02 26.37 32.33
N LYS A 597 -26.25 25.98 31.99
CA LYS A 597 -27.48 26.74 32.28
C LYS A 597 -28.21 26.25 33.53
N VAL A 598 -27.76 25.14 34.12
CA VAL A 598 -28.44 24.50 35.26
C VAL A 598 -27.63 24.67 36.54
N TYR A 599 -28.26 25.16 37.61
CA TYR A 599 -27.65 25.32 38.93
C TYR A 599 -28.22 24.37 39.99
N LEU A 600 -27.35 23.88 40.88
CA LEU A 600 -27.59 22.70 41.71
C LEU A 600 -28.19 23.00 43.08
N GLN A 601 -27.73 24.06 43.74
CA GLN A 601 -28.28 24.50 45.03
C GLN A 601 -29.18 25.73 44.89
N THR A 602 -30.29 25.71 45.61
CA THR A 602 -31.27 26.81 45.73
C THR A 602 -31.46 27.19 47.21
N LYS A 603 -31.66 28.48 47.48
CA LYS A 603 -32.16 29.02 48.76
C LYS A 603 -33.45 29.80 48.56
N SER A 604 -34.18 30.05 49.65
CA SER A 604 -35.36 30.92 49.67
C SER A 604 -35.07 32.41 49.43
N SER A 605 -33.80 32.80 49.30
CA SER A 605 -33.31 34.17 49.05
C SER A 605 -32.74 34.37 47.65
N ASP A 606 -32.74 33.33 46.81
CA ASP A 606 -32.09 33.35 45.50
C ASP A 606 -33.01 34.03 44.45
N LEU A 607 -32.41 34.65 43.43
CA LEU A 607 -33.14 35.38 42.39
C LEU A 607 -33.76 34.42 41.36
N VAL A 608 -34.89 34.80 40.76
CA VAL A 608 -35.54 34.04 39.68
C VAL A 608 -34.87 34.39 38.34
N LEU A 609 -33.80 33.68 38.00
CA LEU A 609 -32.95 33.94 36.82
C LEU A 609 -33.51 33.37 35.49
N ARG A 610 -34.82 33.08 35.40
CA ARG A 610 -35.44 32.55 34.17
C ARG A 610 -35.71 33.69 33.17
N PRO A 611 -35.53 33.51 31.86
CA PRO A 611 -35.25 32.25 31.15
C PRO A 611 -33.75 31.88 31.05
N TYR A 612 -32.85 32.69 31.61
CA TYR A 612 -31.40 32.58 31.39
C TYR A 612 -30.74 31.39 32.10
N LEU A 613 -31.11 31.12 33.37
CA LEU A 613 -30.59 30.01 34.17
C LEU A 613 -31.72 29.28 34.93
N TYR A 614 -31.57 27.96 35.09
CA TYR A 614 -32.59 27.05 35.63
C TYR A 614 -32.09 26.30 36.87
N PRO A 615 -32.89 26.14 37.94
CA PRO A 615 -32.54 25.24 39.03
C PRO A 615 -32.76 23.77 38.64
N LEU A 616 -31.88 22.87 39.09
CA LEU A 616 -32.08 21.42 38.98
C LEU A 616 -33.33 21.00 39.78
N PRO A 617 -34.28 20.21 39.24
CA PRO A 617 -35.48 19.79 39.97
C PRO A 617 -35.16 18.94 41.21
N ASP A 618 -36.00 19.04 42.25
CA ASP A 618 -35.79 18.41 43.56
C ASP A 618 -35.58 16.89 43.48
N GLU A 619 -36.30 16.23 42.56
CA GLU A 619 -36.22 14.79 42.23
C GLU A 619 -34.78 14.31 41.95
N PHE A 620 -33.92 15.19 41.42
CA PHE A 620 -32.55 14.87 41.01
C PHE A 620 -31.49 15.39 41.99
N ARG A 621 -31.88 16.01 43.12
CA ARG A 621 -30.95 16.52 44.15
C ARG A 621 -30.47 15.46 45.15
N GLY A 622 -30.56 14.18 44.80
CA GLY A 622 -29.95 13.08 45.56
C GLY A 622 -28.43 13.25 45.67
N SER A 623 -27.84 12.92 46.83
CA SER A 623 -26.44 13.20 47.15
C SER A 623 -25.42 12.61 46.15
N HIS A 624 -25.71 11.43 45.60
CA HIS A 624 -24.94 10.79 44.54
C HIS A 624 -25.04 11.55 43.21
N LEU A 625 -26.26 11.86 42.76
CA LEU A 625 -26.49 12.62 41.51
C LEU A 625 -25.89 14.03 41.58
N LEU A 626 -25.98 14.72 42.72
CA LEU A 626 -25.33 16.04 42.89
C LEU A 626 -23.80 15.97 42.74
N GLN A 627 -23.14 14.87 43.10
CA GLN A 627 -21.71 14.70 42.82
C GLN A 627 -21.44 14.46 41.33
N PHE A 628 -22.33 13.79 40.62
CA PHE A 628 -22.25 13.60 39.17
C PHE A 628 -22.47 14.92 38.41
N PHE A 629 -23.54 15.66 38.71
CA PHE A 629 -23.85 16.94 38.05
C PHE A 629 -22.74 17.98 38.22
N ARG A 630 -22.03 18.00 39.35
CA ARG A 630 -20.81 18.82 39.55
C ARG A 630 -19.67 18.44 38.59
N LYS A 631 -19.45 17.15 38.33
CA LYS A 631 -18.36 16.68 37.44
C LYS A 631 -18.60 17.06 35.97
N ILE A 632 -19.86 17.20 35.55
CA ILE A 632 -20.25 17.64 34.20
C ILE A 632 -20.48 19.16 34.09
N GLN A 633 -19.88 19.96 34.99
CA GLN A 633 -19.84 21.42 34.91
C GLN A 633 -21.20 22.15 35.10
N CYS A 634 -22.19 21.51 35.73
CA CYS A 634 -23.36 22.25 36.25
C CYS A 634 -22.95 23.24 37.35
N LEU A 635 -23.67 24.34 37.45
CA LEU A 635 -23.32 25.48 38.31
C LEU A 635 -23.65 25.18 39.78
N GLU A 636 -22.73 25.43 40.71
CA GLU A 636 -22.92 25.01 42.12
C GLU A 636 -24.11 25.72 42.81
N ARG A 637 -24.12 27.06 42.77
CA ARG A 637 -25.10 27.94 43.45
C ARG A 637 -24.98 29.36 42.89
N GLN A 638 -26.04 30.17 43.02
CA GLN A 638 -25.98 31.60 42.64
C GLN A 638 -24.86 32.34 43.41
N ASN A 639 -24.13 33.19 42.69
CA ASN A 639 -23.03 34.03 43.19
C ASN A 639 -22.78 35.21 42.24
N THR A 640 -22.02 36.21 42.70
CA THR A 640 -21.65 37.45 41.99
C THR A 640 -21.30 37.22 40.52
N ASN A 641 -20.38 36.30 40.22
CA ASN A 641 -19.91 36.04 38.86
C ASN A 641 -20.98 35.42 37.95
N LEU A 642 -21.90 34.63 38.50
CA LEU A 642 -23.01 34.05 37.73
C LEU A 642 -24.10 35.08 37.43
N LEU A 643 -24.32 36.04 38.32
CA LEU A 643 -25.26 37.13 38.05
C LEU A 643 -24.74 38.04 36.92
N ILE A 644 -23.43 38.32 36.90
CA ILE A 644 -22.77 39.04 35.79
C ILE A 644 -22.79 38.22 34.49
N LYS A 645 -22.77 36.88 34.55
CA LYS A 645 -23.00 36.02 33.36
C LYS A 645 -24.42 36.23 32.80
N VAL A 646 -25.43 36.44 33.66
CA VAL A 646 -26.81 36.74 33.24
C VAL A 646 -26.93 38.14 32.63
N GLU A 647 -26.27 39.18 33.19
CA GLU A 647 -26.21 40.52 32.55
C GLU A 647 -25.72 40.44 31.11
N LYS A 648 -24.65 39.67 30.86
CA LYS A 648 -24.06 39.45 29.53
C LYS A 648 -25.00 38.66 28.60
N MET A 649 -25.79 37.72 29.13
CA MET A 649 -26.84 37.03 28.37
C MET A 649 -27.98 37.97 27.98
N ILE A 650 -28.41 38.85 28.88
CA ILE A 650 -29.44 39.88 28.60
C ILE A 650 -28.93 40.81 27.49
N GLN A 651 -27.72 41.37 27.63
CA GLN A 651 -27.09 42.21 26.58
C GLN A 651 -27.08 41.48 25.22
N THR A 652 -26.77 40.18 25.21
CA THR A 652 -26.74 39.34 24.00
C THR A 652 -28.11 39.24 23.32
N GLU A 653 -29.22 39.10 24.06
CA GLU A 653 -30.56 39.04 23.45
C GLU A 653 -30.99 40.38 22.82
N TYR A 654 -30.51 41.52 23.32
CA TYR A 654 -30.92 42.85 22.85
C TYR A 654 -30.15 43.37 21.62
N TYR A 655 -28.96 42.86 21.31
CA TYR A 655 -28.28 43.14 20.03
C TYR A 655 -29.10 42.75 18.79
N GLY A 656 -30.07 41.83 18.93
CA GLY A 656 -31.00 41.44 17.86
C GLY A 656 -32.19 42.37 17.65
N GLY A 657 -32.26 43.51 18.34
CA GLY A 657 -33.38 44.46 18.29
C GLY A 657 -34.29 44.40 19.52
N GLY A 658 -35.24 45.34 19.61
CA GLY A 658 -36.14 45.52 20.75
C GLY A 658 -37.01 44.31 21.08
N LYS A 659 -37.56 44.32 22.30
CA LYS A 659 -38.50 43.31 22.81
C LYS A 659 -39.85 43.97 23.12
N SER A 660 -40.85 43.20 23.58
CA SER A 660 -42.05 43.83 24.14
C SER A 660 -41.68 44.65 25.38
N GLU A 661 -42.36 45.77 25.59
CA GLU A 661 -42.21 46.64 26.76
C GLU A 661 -42.26 45.83 28.08
N GLU A 662 -43.20 44.88 28.16
CA GLU A 662 -43.36 43.96 29.28
C GLU A 662 -42.10 43.12 29.58
N ARG A 663 -41.38 42.69 28.53
CA ARG A 663 -40.13 41.91 28.66
C ARG A 663 -38.93 42.82 28.92
N ALA A 664 -38.85 43.98 28.26
CA ALA A 664 -37.82 44.99 28.52
C ALA A 664 -37.85 45.48 29.97
N LYS A 665 -39.04 45.78 30.50
CA LYS A 665 -39.23 46.16 31.90
C LYS A 665 -38.86 45.04 32.88
N ALA A 666 -39.17 43.78 32.54
CA ALA A 666 -38.81 42.62 33.36
C ALA A 666 -37.29 42.35 33.38
N ASP A 667 -36.62 42.41 32.22
CA ASP A 667 -35.18 42.17 32.11
C ASP A 667 -34.37 43.35 32.68
N LEU A 668 -34.81 44.59 32.50
CA LEU A 668 -34.25 45.77 33.17
C LEU A 668 -34.36 45.63 34.70
N GLN A 669 -35.54 45.26 35.22
CA GLN A 669 -35.73 45.04 36.65
C GLN A 669 -34.85 43.88 37.17
N LEU A 670 -34.60 42.84 36.36
CA LEU A 670 -33.67 41.75 36.69
C LEU A 670 -32.22 42.26 36.78
N VAL A 671 -31.76 43.08 35.83
CA VAL A 671 -30.43 43.72 35.88
C VAL A 671 -30.31 44.63 37.11
N VAL A 672 -31.29 45.48 37.39
CA VAL A 672 -31.29 46.37 38.56
C VAL A 672 -31.27 45.57 39.88
N ASN A 673 -31.97 44.42 39.94
CA ASN A 673 -31.94 43.51 41.09
C ASN A 673 -30.58 42.82 41.25
N ILE A 674 -29.93 42.44 40.14
CA ILE A 674 -28.57 41.88 40.13
C ILE A 674 -27.56 42.91 40.64
N LEU A 675 -27.53 44.12 40.05
CA LEU A 675 -26.64 45.22 40.45
C LEU A 675 -26.78 45.54 41.94
N ASN A 676 -28.01 45.64 42.45
CA ASN A 676 -28.28 45.85 43.87
C ASN A 676 -27.83 44.69 44.78
N SER A 677 -27.76 43.46 44.26
CA SER A 677 -27.25 42.30 45.00
C SER A 677 -25.71 42.21 45.03
N ILE A 678 -24.99 42.83 44.07
CA ILE A 678 -23.53 42.72 43.95
C ILE A 678 -22.75 43.95 44.45
N LYS A 679 -23.40 45.13 44.54
CA LYS A 679 -22.79 46.45 44.81
C LYS A 679 -21.97 46.64 46.11
N ASN A 680 -21.89 45.63 46.99
CA ASN A 680 -21.08 45.66 48.21
C ASN A 680 -20.02 44.56 48.27
N ASP A 681 -19.90 43.73 47.22
CA ASP A 681 -18.82 42.75 47.07
C ASP A 681 -17.53 43.46 46.60
N LYS A 682 -16.36 42.95 46.98
CA LYS A 682 -15.10 43.74 46.90
C LYS A 682 -14.21 43.44 45.69
N ASN A 683 -14.48 42.35 44.98
CA ASN A 683 -13.71 41.92 43.80
C ASN A 683 -14.69 41.66 42.66
N VAL A 684 -15.09 42.70 41.93
CA VAL A 684 -16.11 42.61 40.88
C VAL A 684 -15.58 43.18 39.56
N GLU A 685 -15.21 42.30 38.63
CA GLU A 685 -14.63 42.68 37.33
C GLU A 685 -15.61 42.43 36.18
N GLY A 686 -15.64 43.35 35.22
CA GLY A 686 -16.39 43.19 33.97
C GLY A 686 -17.92 43.20 34.14
N VAL A 687 -18.44 43.96 35.10
CA VAL A 687 -19.89 44.26 35.25
C VAL A 687 -20.38 45.10 34.07
N LEU A 688 -21.65 44.90 33.69
CA LEU A 688 -22.32 45.74 32.70
C LEU A 688 -23.37 46.64 33.36
N LEU A 689 -23.33 47.94 33.04
CA LEU A 689 -24.30 48.93 33.51
C LEU A 689 -25.31 49.23 32.39
N PRO A 690 -26.63 49.24 32.65
CA PRO A 690 -27.60 49.76 31.70
C PRO A 690 -27.35 51.26 31.46
N ILE A 691 -27.54 51.71 30.21
CA ILE A 691 -27.39 53.12 29.84
C ILE A 691 -28.75 53.80 29.64
N LYS A 692 -28.77 55.13 29.70
CA LYS A 692 -29.96 55.97 29.42
C LYS A 692 -30.36 55.83 27.95
N GLN A 693 -31.67 55.61 27.68
CA GLN A 693 -32.25 55.52 26.33
C GLN A 693 -33.65 56.14 26.32
N ASP A 694 -34.10 56.59 25.14
CA ASP A 694 -35.43 57.21 24.93
C ASP A 694 -36.53 56.23 24.47
N ASP A 695 -36.18 54.95 24.26
CA ASP A 695 -37.07 53.88 23.75
C ASP A 695 -37.21 52.76 24.80
N GLU A 696 -38.40 52.65 25.41
CA GLU A 696 -38.71 51.65 26.46
C GLU A 696 -38.70 50.19 25.95
N THR A 697 -38.55 49.94 24.64
CA THR A 697 -38.44 48.58 24.07
C THR A 697 -36.99 48.07 23.98
N LEU A 698 -36.00 48.94 24.22
CA LEU A 698 -34.57 48.68 24.13
C LEU A 698 -33.89 48.66 25.51
N LEU A 699 -32.81 47.89 25.61
CA LEU A 699 -31.98 47.79 26.82
C LEU A 699 -30.52 47.56 26.42
N ILE A 700 -29.76 48.65 26.25
CA ILE A 700 -28.31 48.58 26.07
C ILE A 700 -27.62 48.56 27.43
N LEU A 701 -26.73 47.58 27.62
CA LEU A 701 -25.76 47.56 28.72
C LEU A 701 -24.36 47.85 28.17
N LYS A 702 -23.51 48.51 28.95
CA LYS A 702 -22.10 48.84 28.62
C LYS A 702 -21.15 48.44 29.75
N PRO A 703 -19.90 48.05 29.47
CA PRO A 703 -18.92 47.78 30.52
C PRO A 703 -18.65 48.99 31.40
N ALA A 704 -18.40 48.77 32.69
CA ALA A 704 -17.99 49.84 33.61
C ALA A 704 -16.71 50.59 33.13
N SER A 705 -15.89 49.99 32.26
CA SER A 705 -14.73 50.62 31.63
C SER A 705 -15.02 51.50 30.41
N GLU A 706 -16.25 51.48 29.89
CA GLU A 706 -16.70 52.28 28.73
C GLU A 706 -17.82 53.26 29.08
N CYS A 707 -18.54 53.03 30.18
CA CYS A 707 -19.45 54.02 30.75
C CYS A 707 -18.65 55.21 31.32
N ASN A 708 -19.28 56.38 31.33
CA ASN A 708 -18.95 57.44 32.27
C ASN A 708 -20.13 57.61 33.24
N TYR A 709 -19.84 58.05 34.47
CA TYR A 709 -20.88 58.50 35.40
C TYR A 709 -20.58 59.94 35.79
N CYS A 710 -21.52 60.85 35.53
CA CYS A 710 -21.43 62.23 35.99
C CYS A 710 -22.11 62.37 37.36
N LYS A 711 -21.82 63.48 38.07
CA LYS A 711 -22.48 63.83 39.35
C LYS A 711 -23.31 65.11 39.29
N ASP A 712 -23.20 65.88 38.21
CA ASP A 712 -23.95 67.09 37.88
C ASP A 712 -24.27 67.07 36.35
N ASP A 713 -25.18 67.91 35.86
CA ASP A 713 -25.91 67.76 34.58
C ASP A 713 -25.11 67.28 33.35
N ASP A 714 -25.70 66.32 32.61
CA ASP A 714 -25.11 65.61 31.47
C ASP A 714 -24.82 66.49 30.21
N GLU A 715 -25.37 67.71 30.12
CA GLU A 715 -25.49 68.50 28.87
C GLU A 715 -24.17 69.05 28.27
N LEU A 716 -23.01 68.80 28.88
CA LEU A 716 -21.73 69.43 28.51
C LEU A 716 -20.71 68.51 27.81
N PHE A 717 -21.06 67.25 27.55
CA PHE A 717 -20.18 66.30 26.85
C PHE A 717 -20.86 65.79 25.56
N GLY A 718 -20.10 65.69 24.47
CA GLY A 718 -20.62 65.30 23.15
C GLY A 718 -20.97 63.81 23.04
N ASP A 719 -21.73 63.48 21.98
CA ASP A 719 -22.48 62.24 21.73
C ASP A 719 -21.70 60.90 21.82
N GLU A 720 -20.39 60.91 22.01
CA GLU A 720 -19.52 59.73 22.05
C GLU A 720 -19.25 59.20 23.48
N GLN A 721 -20.10 59.53 24.46
CA GLN A 721 -19.99 59.08 25.86
C GLN A 721 -21.26 58.37 26.38
N PHE A 722 -21.09 57.28 27.12
CA PHE A 722 -22.19 56.40 27.56
C PHE A 722 -22.55 56.63 29.03
N PHE A 723 -23.71 57.24 29.30
CA PHE A 723 -24.22 57.55 30.65
C PHE A 723 -25.14 56.45 31.21
N VAL A 724 -25.04 56.19 32.51
CA VAL A 724 -25.76 55.12 33.23
C VAL A 724 -27.27 55.41 33.40
N HIS A 725 -28.12 54.37 33.38
CA HIS A 725 -29.58 54.45 33.46
C HIS A 725 -30.10 54.88 34.85
N HIS A 726 -31.21 55.62 34.88
CA HIS A 726 -31.74 56.29 36.07
C HIS A 726 -32.16 55.37 37.24
N ASP A 727 -32.60 54.14 36.96
CA ASP A 727 -32.91 53.13 38.00
C ASP A 727 -31.66 52.59 38.74
N VAL A 728 -30.44 52.86 38.25
CA VAL A 728 -29.19 52.48 38.91
C VAL A 728 -28.70 53.65 39.76
N SER A 729 -28.76 53.51 41.08
CA SER A 729 -28.36 54.58 42.00
C SER A 729 -26.87 54.96 41.83
N PRO A 730 -26.48 56.24 41.94
CA PRO A 730 -25.06 56.66 41.84
C PRO A 730 -24.14 55.95 42.85
N GLU A 731 -24.65 55.64 44.04
CA GLU A 731 -23.95 54.84 45.08
C GLU A 731 -23.60 53.41 44.62
N THR A 732 -24.29 52.90 43.60
CA THR A 732 -24.02 51.60 42.98
C THR A 732 -22.97 51.74 41.88
N ALA A 733 -23.05 52.76 41.02
CA ALA A 733 -22.09 52.98 39.93
C ALA A 733 -20.67 53.29 40.45
N GLU A 734 -20.54 54.18 41.45
CA GLU A 734 -19.24 54.58 42.02
C GLU A 734 -18.49 53.40 42.67
N LYS A 735 -19.20 52.40 43.22
CA LYS A 735 -18.61 51.19 43.79
C LYS A 735 -18.14 50.16 42.75
N LEU A 736 -18.40 50.38 41.45
CA LEU A 736 -18.16 49.42 40.37
C LEU A 736 -17.03 49.81 39.39
N GLY A 737 -16.24 50.84 39.69
CA GLY A 737 -14.84 50.96 39.20
C GLY A 737 -14.57 51.57 37.81
N VAL A 738 -15.18 52.72 37.48
CA VAL A 738 -15.11 53.38 36.15
C VAL A 738 -13.74 54.14 35.87
N PRO A 739 -12.91 53.91 34.79
CA PRO A 739 -11.40 54.14 34.70
C PRO A 739 -10.66 54.52 33.32
N SER A 740 -9.51 53.82 32.87
CA SER A 740 -8.46 54.03 31.72
C SER A 740 -7.48 52.81 31.19
N VAL A 741 -6.35 52.95 30.37
CA VAL A 741 -5.64 51.95 29.37
C VAL A 741 -4.04 52.01 29.02
N THR A 742 -3.23 50.96 28.51
CA THR A 742 -1.83 50.98 27.76
C THR A 742 -1.00 49.64 27.25
N ASP A 743 0.03 49.72 26.29
CA ASP A 743 1.36 48.97 25.83
C ASP A 743 1.65 47.40 25.45
N THR A 744 2.75 46.72 24.83
CA THR A 744 4.03 46.80 23.92
C THR A 744 4.72 45.39 23.35
N LEU A 745 5.91 45.25 22.60
CA LEU A 745 6.49 44.09 21.68
C LEU A 745 8.12 43.94 21.43
N LEU A 746 9.00 43.08 20.70
CA LEU A 746 9.32 41.71 19.95
C LEU A 746 10.88 41.56 19.39
N GLU A 747 11.71 40.66 18.66
CA GLU A 747 12.03 39.25 17.99
C GLU A 747 13.60 39.09 17.42
N ASP A 748 14.43 38.15 16.74
CA ASP A 748 14.73 36.73 16.08
C ASP A 748 16.36 36.35 15.87
N ALA A 749 17.20 35.44 15.16
CA ALA A 749 17.44 34.34 14.04
C ALA A 749 18.79 33.38 14.18
N GLU A 750 19.61 32.53 13.37
CA GLU A 750 19.98 31.94 11.94
C GLU A 750 20.99 30.60 11.76
N ARG A 751 21.82 30.23 10.66
CA ARG A 751 22.45 28.83 10.18
C ARG A 751 23.87 28.59 9.32
N LEU A 752 24.45 27.34 8.94
CA LEU A 752 25.65 26.94 7.94
C LEU A 752 26.16 25.39 7.56
N ASP A 753 27.19 25.04 6.63
CA ASP A 753 27.61 23.70 5.84
C ASP A 753 29.20 23.32 5.48
N GLU A 754 29.96 22.37 4.69
CA GLU A 754 30.04 21.11 3.70
C GLU A 754 31.53 20.47 3.22
N TRP A 755 31.85 19.27 2.49
CA TRP A 755 33.03 18.75 1.50
C TRP A 755 33.68 17.22 1.23
N GLY A 756 34.54 16.81 0.16
CA GLY A 756 35.16 15.38 -0.27
C GLY A 756 36.43 15.02 -1.33
N GLN A 757 36.87 13.73 -1.78
CA GLN A 757 38.16 13.28 -2.65
C GLN A 757 38.42 11.82 -3.49
N SER A 758 39.60 11.36 -4.17
CA SER A 758 39.89 10.07 -5.10
C SER A 758 41.37 9.40 -5.57
N GLU A 759 41.62 8.38 -6.57
CA GLU A 759 42.87 7.39 -6.88
C GLU A 759 43.30 6.75 -8.40
N PRO A 760 44.53 6.11 -8.83
CA PRO A 760 45.03 5.64 -10.25
C PRO A 760 45.12 4.12 -10.86
N LEU A 761 45.81 3.86 -12.04
CA LEU A 761 45.59 2.79 -13.11
C LEU A 761 46.26 1.36 -13.16
N THR A 762 47.59 1.11 -13.30
CA THR A 762 48.06 -0.29 -13.67
C THR A 762 47.73 -1.34 -12.61
N ARG A 763 47.71 -0.92 -11.34
CA ARG A 763 47.16 -1.65 -10.20
C ARG A 763 45.70 -2.05 -10.43
N ARG A 764 44.88 -1.15 -10.99
CA ARG A 764 43.48 -1.40 -11.37
C ARG A 764 43.34 -2.56 -12.36
N ILE A 765 44.22 -2.68 -13.35
CA ILE A 765 44.17 -3.80 -14.31
C ILE A 765 44.48 -5.14 -13.63
N LYS A 766 45.50 -5.20 -12.76
CA LYS A 766 45.83 -6.42 -12.00
C LYS A 766 44.70 -6.79 -11.02
N ASN A 767 44.21 -5.81 -10.25
CA ASN A 767 43.10 -6.00 -9.31
C ASN A 767 41.81 -6.43 -10.02
N LEU A 768 41.53 -5.92 -11.23
CA LEU A 768 40.43 -6.38 -12.07
C LEU A 768 40.62 -7.86 -12.45
N LEU A 769 41.78 -8.24 -13.00
CA LEU A 769 42.04 -9.64 -13.37
C LEU A 769 41.97 -10.60 -12.18
N GLU A 770 42.46 -10.22 -11.00
CA GLU A 770 42.35 -11.02 -9.76
C GLU A 770 40.91 -11.15 -9.24
N SER A 771 39.97 -10.34 -9.74
CA SER A 771 38.54 -10.41 -9.41
C SER A 771 37.68 -11.24 -10.38
N TYR A 772 38.28 -11.72 -11.48
CA TYR A 772 37.71 -12.74 -12.38
C TYR A 772 38.32 -14.11 -12.04
N LYS A 773 37.53 -15.00 -11.42
CA LYS A 773 37.90 -16.42 -11.35
C LYS A 773 37.58 -17.09 -12.70
N ASP A 774 38.54 -17.88 -13.20
CA ASP A 774 38.47 -18.52 -14.52
C ASP A 774 37.24 -19.41 -14.70
N GLY A 775 36.73 -19.46 -15.93
CA GLY A 775 35.48 -20.12 -16.30
C GLY A 775 34.78 -19.37 -17.42
N LEU A 776 33.45 -19.28 -17.34
CA LEU A 776 32.55 -18.88 -18.44
C LEU A 776 32.69 -17.44 -18.96
N SER A 777 33.46 -16.58 -18.29
CA SER A 777 33.58 -15.17 -18.68
C SER A 777 34.12 -14.97 -20.10
N VAL A 778 35.10 -15.78 -20.54
CA VAL A 778 35.70 -15.62 -21.88
C VAL A 778 34.74 -16.04 -23.00
N PRO A 779 34.10 -17.23 -22.99
CA PRO A 779 33.04 -17.55 -23.96
C PRO A 779 31.89 -16.54 -23.97
N LYS A 780 31.38 -16.11 -22.80
CA LYS A 780 30.27 -15.16 -22.70
C LYS A 780 30.61 -13.77 -23.25
N GLU A 781 31.80 -13.24 -22.97
CA GLU A 781 32.28 -11.96 -23.53
C GLU A 781 32.44 -12.08 -25.07
N ILE A 782 32.91 -13.21 -25.60
CA ILE A 782 32.98 -13.44 -27.07
C ILE A 782 31.59 -13.46 -27.70
N ILE A 783 30.61 -14.11 -27.05
CA ILE A 783 29.21 -14.16 -27.49
C ILE A 783 28.61 -12.74 -27.50
N GLN A 784 28.82 -11.94 -26.45
CA GLN A 784 28.37 -10.53 -26.40
C GLN A 784 28.98 -9.69 -27.53
N ASN A 785 30.30 -9.76 -27.72
CA ASN A 785 30.99 -9.02 -28.79
C ASN A 785 30.56 -9.48 -30.20
N ALA A 786 30.04 -10.70 -30.36
CA ALA A 786 29.47 -11.18 -31.61
C ALA A 786 28.02 -10.71 -31.83
N ASP A 787 27.21 -10.63 -30.76
CA ASP A 787 25.83 -10.11 -30.80
C ASP A 787 25.82 -8.60 -31.10
N ASP A 788 26.67 -7.83 -30.42
CA ASP A 788 26.90 -6.40 -30.69
C ASP A 788 27.41 -6.13 -32.12
N ALA A 789 28.07 -7.11 -32.73
CA ALA A 789 28.53 -7.06 -34.12
C ALA A 789 27.47 -7.54 -35.14
N GLY A 790 26.28 -7.93 -34.70
CA GLY A 790 25.18 -8.40 -35.55
C GLY A 790 25.35 -9.83 -36.09
N ALA A 791 26.20 -10.66 -35.47
CA ALA A 791 26.38 -12.05 -35.91
C ALA A 791 25.19 -12.92 -35.46
N THR A 792 24.70 -13.79 -36.35
CA THR A 792 23.66 -14.78 -36.02
C THR A 792 24.22 -16.09 -35.45
N LYS A 793 25.53 -16.33 -35.59
CA LYS A 793 26.17 -17.60 -35.26
C LYS A 793 27.54 -17.40 -34.60
N VAL A 794 27.84 -18.20 -33.57
CA VAL A 794 29.17 -18.31 -32.95
C VAL A 794 29.64 -19.76 -32.97
N CYS A 795 30.91 -19.98 -33.31
CA CYS A 795 31.56 -21.30 -33.28
C CYS A 795 32.78 -21.29 -32.37
N PHE A 796 32.97 -22.35 -31.59
CA PHE A 796 34.19 -22.60 -30.80
C PHE A 796 34.87 -23.90 -31.23
N ILE A 797 36.19 -23.98 -31.05
CA ILE A 797 37.10 -25.08 -31.44
C ILE A 797 38.36 -25.07 -30.57
#